data_AF-A0A845U723-F1
#
_entry.id   AF-A0A845U723-F1
#
_cell.length_a   1.000
_cell.length_b   1.000
_cell.length_c   1.000
_cell.angle_alpha   90.00
_cell.angle_beta   90.00
_cell.angle_gamma   90.00
#
_symmetry.space_group_name_H-M   'P 1'
#
loop_
_entity.id
_entity.type
_entity.pdbx_description
1 polymer ?
#
loop_
_entity_poly.entity_id
_entity_poly.type
_entity_poly.pdbx_seq_one_letter_code
_entity_poly.pdbx_strand_id
1 'polypeptide(L)'
;MNEHWPSEHHAKSREAFADSSFKNEQDFLDLLDAFPNGLPRDFDEVVAWIVNKDGDLVELEQRIVPIVGAANLQTYLDSQTLLMTLACAAAFARSPSLQTWCRVKAFKYNSWQLARWLSEAMMAYVQVTLSARDAYVLLAKEVFSGLENFSLQSKFDRTNKERASVWNCWNKRQDKLEEIWCDLRGGQAFMIYEEELSLFQVFYKLEPDEFIHTISGSANPYLVSAMLFVAGIGAFSPRFSEWKRMIAAAPPAFEDGGRWNGSVLMPLLLVEARSQLLQVERLHRNPGSTFTSNEIDEVKQEITSTAKLIVTILVTRQDALAIFVRWAPWLIRQILGQTSMEIDNVTSPAFADDALIAEIGRKLGESPLPQASPDDAPLWEAWCYQCVLSSLAYNGHIQAPAWEIFGNEWRLLPEDWVEHKGQLLRAHASLIGIMNKEIPGMAANLLAYPIAQSSSPTEAWIALWNDAITLREIVEFGDSDAVKDEYSSRSEAGKLLLLLFGIGLAIFDQGAARSTDNKSTEARSLVSLFTELNSATCEMREIDSTLNHDKWLLIVQHLAIRRMIWEYPSGNETTSMNPQVFKVDDTPTVSDILSEAKGNVIELVAILQSLLLNSPDASRLKANLNTATIDLFDVIQSIRSLNQSHPRKYPIDEAQLRPLEGLLS
;
A
#
# COMPACT_ATOMS: atom_id res chain seq x y z
N MET A 1 -20.33 15.85 7.76
CA MET A 1 -18.86 15.71 7.62
C MET A 1 -18.39 16.88 6.77
N ASN A 2 -17.32 17.55 7.18
CA ASN A 2 -16.69 18.55 6.33
C ASN A 2 -15.95 17.83 5.21
N GLU A 3 -16.26 18.15 3.96
CA GLU A 3 -15.65 17.53 2.77
C GLU A 3 -14.30 18.19 2.45
N HIS A 4 -13.26 17.91 3.23
CA HIS A 4 -11.90 18.40 2.99
C HIS A 4 -10.87 17.31 3.32
N TRP A 5 -9.67 17.42 2.75
CA TRP A 5 -8.56 16.61 3.22
C TRP A 5 -8.13 17.05 4.62
N PRO A 6 -7.60 16.13 5.45
CA PRO A 6 -6.92 16.46 6.71
C PRO A 6 -5.90 17.60 6.54
N SER A 7 -5.06 17.52 5.51
CA SER A 7 -4.04 18.52 5.17
C SER A 7 -4.62 19.93 4.95
N GLU A 8 -5.84 20.06 4.41
CA GLU A 8 -6.51 21.34 4.21
C GLU A 8 -7.02 21.95 5.52
N HIS A 9 -7.42 21.13 6.49
CA HIS A 9 -7.80 21.59 7.83
C HIS A 9 -6.61 22.23 8.54
N HIS A 10 -5.44 21.58 8.48
CA HIS A 10 -4.22 22.09 9.10
C HIS A 10 -3.59 23.26 8.33
N ALA A 11 -3.74 23.35 7.01
CA ALA A 11 -3.18 24.44 6.21
C ALA A 11 -3.81 25.81 6.51
N LYS A 12 -5.10 25.87 6.89
CA LYS A 12 -5.80 27.12 7.26
C LYS A 12 -5.19 27.83 8.48
N SER A 13 -4.30 27.16 9.22
CA SER A 13 -3.58 27.72 10.37
C SER A 13 -2.28 28.48 10.01
N ARG A 14 -1.84 28.46 8.75
CA ARG A 14 -0.64 29.17 8.29
C ARG A 14 -1.02 30.49 7.61
N GLU A 15 -0.57 31.61 8.17
CA GLU A 15 -0.71 32.92 7.54
C GLU A 15 -0.03 32.92 6.17
N ALA A 16 -0.78 33.29 5.12
CA ALA A 16 -0.23 33.49 3.79
C ALA A 16 0.63 34.76 3.80
N PHE A 17 1.94 34.61 3.73
CA PHE A 17 2.83 35.74 3.44
C PHE A 17 2.56 36.21 2.01
N ALA A 18 1.97 37.40 1.88
CA ALA A 18 1.84 38.08 0.60
C ALA A 18 3.20 38.70 0.24
N ASP A 19 3.95 38.03 -0.63
CA ASP A 19 5.18 38.57 -1.21
C ASP A 19 4.81 39.53 -2.35
N SER A 20 5.18 40.81 -2.22
CA SER A 20 4.89 41.86 -3.20
C SER A 20 5.63 41.68 -4.54
N SER A 21 6.58 40.75 -4.61
CA SER A 21 7.25 40.34 -5.85
C SER A 21 6.41 39.40 -6.73
N PHE A 22 5.30 38.85 -6.21
CA PHE A 22 4.40 38.00 -6.98
C PHE A 22 3.21 38.80 -7.50
N LYS A 23 3.01 38.79 -8.82
CA LYS A 23 1.87 39.46 -9.48
C LYS A 23 0.73 38.48 -9.67
N ASN A 24 -0.49 38.93 -9.41
CA ASN A 24 -1.72 38.18 -9.57
C ASN A 24 -2.54 38.71 -10.76
N GLU A 25 -3.66 38.06 -11.08
CA GLU A 25 -4.57 38.47 -12.16
C GLU A 25 -4.98 39.96 -12.09
N GLN A 26 -5.22 40.49 -10.89
CA GLN A 26 -5.64 41.89 -10.70
C GLN A 26 -4.54 42.87 -11.12
N ASP A 27 -3.26 42.59 -10.84
CA ASP A 27 -2.15 43.46 -11.26
C ASP A 27 -2.09 43.64 -12.80
N PHE A 28 -2.53 42.62 -13.55
CA PHE A 28 -2.62 42.67 -15.01
C PHE A 28 -3.90 43.35 -15.50
N LEU A 29 -5.02 43.20 -14.79
CA LEU A 29 -6.25 43.93 -15.07
C LEU A 29 -6.06 45.43 -14.82
N ASP A 30 -5.43 45.81 -13.71
CA ASP A 30 -5.10 47.20 -13.39
C ASP A 30 -4.18 47.82 -14.46
N LEU A 31 -3.24 47.03 -15.00
CA LEU A 31 -2.42 47.45 -16.15
C LEU A 31 -3.26 47.66 -17.41
N LEU A 32 -4.20 46.75 -17.71
CA LEU A 32 -5.08 46.86 -18.87
C LEU A 32 -6.02 48.07 -18.76
N ASP A 33 -6.49 48.39 -17.56
CA ASP A 33 -7.34 49.55 -17.26
C ASP A 33 -6.60 50.89 -17.51
N ALA A 34 -5.27 50.89 -17.46
CA ALA A 34 -4.46 52.04 -17.87
C ALA A 34 -4.58 52.37 -19.38
N PHE A 35 -5.20 51.48 -20.17
CA PHE A 35 -5.45 51.62 -21.60
C PHE A 35 -6.96 51.63 -21.93
N PRO A 36 -7.70 52.69 -21.57
CA PRO A 36 -9.16 52.74 -21.69
C PRO A 36 -9.68 52.67 -23.15
N ASN A 37 -8.82 52.96 -24.13
CA ASN A 37 -9.13 52.86 -25.56
C ASN A 37 -8.59 51.59 -26.22
N GLY A 38 -8.20 50.59 -25.40
CA GLY A 38 -7.51 49.38 -25.85
C GLY A 38 -6.00 49.57 -25.97
N LEU A 39 -5.30 48.44 -26.16
CA LEU A 39 -3.85 48.40 -26.25
C LEU A 39 -3.36 49.14 -27.52
N PRO A 40 -2.22 49.85 -27.48
CA PRO A 40 -1.71 50.59 -28.63
C PRO A 40 -1.39 49.68 -29.81
N ARG A 41 -1.47 50.20 -31.05
CA ARG A 41 -1.09 49.45 -32.26
C ARG A 41 0.33 48.88 -32.18
N ASP A 42 1.26 49.60 -31.57
CA ASP A 42 2.64 49.14 -31.38
C ASP A 42 2.70 47.85 -30.55
N PHE A 43 1.75 47.63 -29.62
CA PHE A 43 1.62 46.39 -28.88
C PHE A 43 1.24 45.22 -29.80
N ASP A 44 0.30 45.42 -30.74
CA ASP A 44 -0.08 44.40 -31.72
C ASP A 44 1.08 44.04 -32.66
N GLU A 45 1.98 44.98 -32.93
CA GLU A 45 3.22 44.74 -33.70
C GLU A 45 4.22 43.89 -32.91
N VAL A 46 4.34 44.10 -31.58
CA VAL A 46 5.12 43.21 -30.71
C VAL A 46 4.52 41.81 -30.68
N VAL A 47 3.21 41.69 -30.51
CA VAL A 47 2.51 40.39 -30.54
C VAL A 47 2.71 39.69 -31.89
N ALA A 48 2.60 40.42 -33.01
CA ALA A 48 2.87 39.88 -34.35
C ALA A 48 4.32 39.40 -34.48
N TRP A 49 5.27 40.13 -33.90
CA TRP A 49 6.68 39.76 -33.92
C TRP A 49 6.92 38.46 -33.15
N ILE A 50 6.38 38.32 -31.92
CA ILE A 50 6.46 37.08 -31.13
C ILE A 50 5.91 35.88 -31.93
N VAL A 51 4.80 36.07 -32.64
CA VAL A 51 4.14 35.01 -33.42
C VAL A 51 4.90 34.65 -34.72
N ASN A 52 5.72 35.54 -35.29
CA ASN A 52 6.28 35.33 -36.63
C ASN A 52 7.81 35.26 -36.68
N LYS A 53 8.51 35.70 -35.62
CA LYS A 53 9.97 35.83 -35.61
C LYS A 53 10.53 35.15 -34.37
N ASP A 54 11.69 34.54 -34.55
CA ASP A 54 12.50 34.08 -33.43
C ASP A 54 13.32 35.28 -32.93
N GLY A 55 13.34 35.47 -31.61
CA GLY A 55 14.03 36.56 -30.94
C GLY A 55 14.40 36.17 -29.52
N ASP A 56 15.15 37.04 -28.83
CA ASP A 56 15.52 36.84 -27.43
C ASP A 56 14.79 37.81 -26.48
N LEU A 57 15.04 37.65 -25.19
CA LEU A 57 14.40 38.47 -24.15
C LEU A 57 14.78 39.95 -24.27
N VAL A 58 16.02 40.25 -24.68
CA VAL A 58 16.52 41.63 -24.81
C VAL A 58 15.82 42.34 -25.97
N GLU A 59 15.60 41.66 -27.08
CA GLU A 59 14.82 42.18 -28.20
C GLU A 59 13.36 42.44 -27.82
N LEU A 60 12.76 41.55 -27.01
CA LEU A 60 11.40 41.77 -26.48
C LEU A 60 11.35 42.99 -25.57
N GLU A 61 12.32 43.15 -24.67
CA GLU A 61 12.43 44.32 -23.78
C GLU A 61 12.53 45.63 -24.58
N GLN A 62 13.44 45.68 -25.56
CA GLN A 62 13.65 46.87 -26.40
C GLN A 62 12.40 47.28 -27.16
N ARG A 63 11.55 46.31 -27.54
CA ARG A 63 10.28 46.57 -28.24
C ARG A 63 9.16 47.05 -27.33
N ILE A 64 9.19 46.70 -26.04
CA ILE A 64 8.18 47.12 -25.05
C ILE A 64 8.50 48.50 -24.45
N VAL A 65 9.77 48.87 -24.32
CA VAL A 65 10.20 50.18 -23.76
C VAL A 65 9.48 51.40 -24.39
N PRO A 66 9.35 51.51 -25.72
CA PRO A 66 8.62 52.62 -26.35
C PRO A 66 7.14 52.69 -25.94
N ILE A 67 6.50 51.53 -25.75
CA ILE A 67 5.08 51.43 -25.35
C ILE A 67 4.89 51.92 -23.91
N VAL A 68 5.78 51.51 -23.00
CA VAL A 68 5.79 51.98 -21.60
C VAL A 68 5.95 53.50 -21.55
N GLY A 69 6.86 54.05 -22.35
CA GLY A 69 7.12 55.49 -22.44
C GLY A 69 5.92 56.26 -22.99
N ALA A 70 5.31 55.79 -24.08
CA ALA A 70 4.15 56.44 -24.70
C ALA A 70 2.90 56.41 -23.82
N ALA A 71 2.73 55.36 -23.01
CA ALA A 71 1.59 55.20 -22.10
C ALA A 71 1.79 55.86 -20.72
N ASN A 72 2.92 56.54 -20.49
CA ASN A 72 3.29 57.14 -19.19
C ASN A 72 3.29 56.14 -18.01
N LEU A 73 3.58 54.87 -18.25
CA LEU A 73 3.55 53.80 -17.24
C LEU A 73 4.81 53.71 -16.37
N GLN A 74 5.68 54.73 -16.42
CA GLN A 74 6.94 54.76 -15.67
C GLN A 74 6.73 54.82 -14.15
N THR A 75 5.55 55.25 -13.71
CA THR A 75 5.13 55.27 -12.29
C THR A 75 4.54 53.95 -11.82
N TYR A 76 4.19 53.04 -12.72
CA TYR A 76 3.63 51.74 -12.40
C TYR A 76 4.76 50.72 -12.22
N LEU A 77 4.83 50.13 -11.02
CA LEU A 77 5.89 49.18 -10.67
C LEU A 77 5.85 47.96 -11.60
N ASP A 78 7.01 47.54 -12.10
CA ASP A 78 7.17 46.38 -13.00
C ASP A 78 6.41 46.48 -14.35
N SER A 79 5.95 47.67 -14.75
CA SER A 79 5.10 47.88 -15.93
C SER A 79 5.66 47.33 -17.23
N GLN A 80 6.97 47.44 -17.44
CA GLN A 80 7.65 46.85 -18.60
C GLN A 80 7.50 45.32 -18.63
N THR A 81 7.81 44.65 -17.51
CA THR A 81 7.75 43.19 -17.41
C THR A 81 6.32 42.66 -17.45
N LEU A 82 5.37 43.39 -16.85
CA LEU A 82 3.95 43.08 -16.97
C LEU A 82 3.47 43.17 -18.43
N LEU A 83 3.83 44.24 -19.17
CA LEU A 83 3.50 44.37 -20.58
C LEU A 83 4.17 43.28 -21.45
N MET A 84 5.41 42.89 -21.16
CA MET A 84 6.06 41.77 -21.83
C MET A 84 5.30 40.45 -21.62
N THR A 85 4.88 40.20 -20.38
CA THR A 85 4.12 38.99 -20.00
C THR A 85 2.76 38.98 -20.68
N LEU A 86 2.07 40.12 -20.70
CA LEU A 86 0.80 40.31 -21.39
C LEU A 86 0.94 40.15 -22.91
N ALA A 87 2.02 40.63 -23.52
CA ALA A 87 2.30 40.43 -24.95
C ALA A 87 2.50 38.94 -25.28
N CYS A 88 3.14 38.18 -24.39
CA CYS A 88 3.25 36.72 -24.51
C CYS A 88 1.88 36.03 -24.42
N ALA A 89 1.03 36.44 -23.47
CA ALA A 89 -0.35 35.94 -23.35
C ALA A 89 -1.18 36.25 -24.60
N ALA A 90 -1.11 37.48 -25.13
CA ALA A 90 -1.78 37.88 -26.36
C ALA A 90 -1.26 37.11 -27.59
N ALA A 91 0.05 36.81 -27.65
CA ALA A 91 0.63 36.01 -28.73
C ALA A 91 0.05 34.58 -28.77
N PHE A 92 -0.11 33.95 -27.61
CA PHE A 92 -0.80 32.66 -27.52
C PHE A 92 -2.24 32.72 -28.00
N ALA A 93 -2.98 33.79 -27.66
CA ALA A 93 -4.36 33.93 -28.08
C ALA A 93 -4.48 34.15 -29.61
N ARG A 94 -3.53 34.89 -30.19
CA ARG A 94 -3.50 35.19 -31.63
C ARG A 94 -3.11 33.99 -32.49
N SER A 95 -2.17 33.17 -32.03
CA SER A 95 -1.67 32.00 -32.75
C SER A 95 -1.39 30.85 -31.78
N PRO A 96 -2.42 30.11 -31.36
CA PRO A 96 -2.29 28.98 -30.44
C PRO A 96 -1.64 27.79 -31.16
N SER A 97 -0.32 27.75 -31.20
CA SER A 97 0.45 26.66 -31.80
C SER A 97 1.71 26.31 -30.99
N LEU A 98 2.25 25.10 -31.20
CA LEU A 98 3.52 24.67 -30.60
C LEU A 98 4.67 25.62 -30.93
N GLN A 99 4.66 26.23 -32.12
CA GLN A 99 5.71 27.16 -32.53
C GLN A 99 5.68 28.43 -31.67
N THR A 100 4.50 29.01 -31.45
CA THR A 100 4.33 30.17 -30.56
C THR A 100 4.69 29.79 -29.12
N TRP A 101 4.29 28.60 -28.66
CA TRP A 101 4.69 28.06 -27.35
C TRP A 101 6.20 28.03 -27.17
N CYS A 102 6.94 27.43 -28.11
CA CYS A 102 8.40 27.34 -28.06
C CYS A 102 9.08 28.71 -27.99
N ARG A 103 8.57 29.71 -28.72
CA ARG A 103 9.11 31.08 -28.68
C ARG A 103 8.90 31.76 -27.33
N VAL A 104 7.67 31.75 -26.82
CA VAL A 104 7.40 32.33 -25.49
C VAL A 104 8.15 31.56 -24.39
N LYS A 105 8.26 30.24 -24.52
CA LYS A 105 9.05 29.40 -23.63
C LYS A 105 10.53 29.81 -23.61
N ALA A 106 11.10 30.21 -24.74
CA ALA A 106 12.45 30.78 -24.81
C ALA A 106 12.61 32.04 -23.95
N PHE A 107 11.59 32.90 -23.88
CA PHE A 107 11.58 34.08 -23.01
C PHE A 107 11.43 33.69 -21.53
N LYS A 108 10.51 32.78 -21.20
CA LYS A 108 10.31 32.27 -19.83
C LYS A 108 11.61 31.75 -19.22
N TYR A 109 12.43 31.04 -20.00
CA TYR A 109 13.71 30.53 -19.49
C TYR A 109 14.69 31.59 -19.05
N ASN A 110 14.64 32.77 -19.65
CA ASN A 110 15.58 33.85 -19.39
C ASN A 110 14.97 34.91 -18.45
N SER A 111 13.72 34.75 -18.01
CA SER A 111 13.03 35.69 -17.11
C SER A 111 12.20 34.93 -16.07
N TRP A 112 12.61 35.05 -14.81
CA TRP A 112 11.88 34.49 -13.68
C TRP A 112 10.45 35.05 -13.58
N GLN A 113 10.28 36.35 -13.83
CA GLN A 113 8.98 37.03 -13.80
C GLN A 113 8.05 36.47 -14.87
N LEU A 114 8.50 36.36 -16.13
CA LEU A 114 7.68 35.75 -17.19
C LEU A 114 7.31 34.30 -16.86
N ALA A 115 8.24 33.52 -16.31
CA ALA A 115 7.96 32.14 -15.94
C ALA A 115 6.86 32.02 -14.87
N ARG A 116 6.79 32.97 -13.92
CA ARG A 116 5.87 32.95 -12.77
C ARG A 116 4.56 33.69 -12.98
N TRP A 117 4.54 34.75 -13.79
CA TRP A 117 3.38 35.62 -13.95
C TRP A 117 2.52 35.28 -15.18
N LEU A 118 3.00 34.44 -16.10
CA LEU A 118 2.33 34.15 -17.37
C LEU A 118 0.93 33.56 -17.21
N SER A 119 0.69 32.68 -16.24
CA SER A 119 -0.65 32.13 -16.00
C SER A 119 -1.64 33.23 -15.61
N GLU A 120 -1.22 34.16 -14.76
CA GLU A 120 -2.03 35.28 -14.28
C GLU A 120 -2.31 36.28 -15.41
N ALA A 121 -1.31 36.56 -16.25
CA ALA A 121 -1.48 37.40 -17.44
C ALA A 121 -2.46 36.79 -18.46
N MET A 122 -2.41 35.47 -18.66
CA MET A 122 -3.36 34.75 -19.51
C MET A 122 -4.78 34.84 -18.95
N MET A 123 -4.97 34.62 -17.64
CA MET A 123 -6.28 34.75 -17.00
C MET A 123 -6.85 36.17 -17.16
N ALA A 124 -6.04 37.20 -16.90
CA ALA A 124 -6.45 38.59 -17.08
C ALA A 124 -6.80 38.91 -18.54
N TYR A 125 -6.02 38.39 -19.50
CA TYR A 125 -6.28 38.62 -20.92
C TYR A 125 -7.61 37.99 -21.40
N VAL A 126 -8.02 36.85 -20.83
CA VAL A 126 -9.33 36.23 -21.12
C VAL A 126 -10.49 37.14 -20.71
N GLN A 127 -10.36 37.89 -19.61
CA GLN A 127 -11.41 38.81 -19.16
C GLN A 127 -11.68 39.93 -20.18
N VAL A 128 -10.66 40.34 -20.92
CA VAL A 128 -10.74 41.45 -21.88
C VAL A 128 -10.94 40.94 -23.32
N THR A 129 -10.50 39.71 -23.62
CA THR A 129 -10.59 39.09 -24.95
C THR A 129 -11.24 37.71 -24.87
N LEU A 130 -12.56 37.64 -25.09
CA LEU A 130 -13.33 36.40 -24.94
C LEU A 130 -12.82 35.23 -25.82
N SER A 131 -12.33 35.52 -27.03
CA SER A 131 -11.78 34.49 -27.93
C SER A 131 -10.45 33.89 -27.44
N ALA A 132 -9.78 34.50 -26.46
CA ALA A 132 -8.54 33.99 -25.90
C ALA A 132 -8.76 32.69 -25.12
N ARG A 133 -9.96 32.48 -24.53
CA ARG A 133 -10.32 31.24 -23.82
C ARG A 133 -10.14 30.02 -24.72
N ASP A 134 -10.81 30.02 -25.87
CA ASP A 134 -10.77 28.90 -26.82
C ASP A 134 -9.34 28.70 -27.37
N ALA A 135 -8.62 29.80 -27.62
CA ALA A 135 -7.24 29.75 -28.09
C ALA A 135 -6.29 29.09 -27.05
N TYR A 136 -6.40 29.44 -25.77
CA TYR A 136 -5.57 28.84 -24.72
C TYR A 136 -5.89 27.36 -24.49
N VAL A 137 -7.17 26.99 -24.57
CA VAL A 137 -7.61 25.59 -24.51
C VAL A 137 -7.04 24.80 -25.70
N LEU A 138 -7.12 25.36 -26.91
CA LEU A 138 -6.54 24.74 -28.11
C LEU A 138 -5.02 24.56 -27.98
N LEU A 139 -4.32 25.61 -27.52
CA LEU A 139 -2.88 25.56 -27.29
C LEU A 139 -2.51 24.50 -26.25
N ALA A 140 -3.25 24.42 -25.14
CA ALA A 140 -3.00 23.44 -24.09
C ALA A 140 -3.15 22.01 -24.61
N LYS A 141 -4.16 21.73 -25.43
CA LYS A 141 -4.32 20.42 -26.10
C LYS A 141 -3.18 20.13 -27.05
N GLU A 142 -2.74 21.10 -27.86
CA GLU A 142 -1.62 20.91 -28.79
C GLU A 142 -0.30 20.65 -28.04
N VAL A 143 -0.06 21.37 -26.94
CA VAL A 143 1.09 21.15 -26.04
C VAL A 143 1.00 19.79 -25.38
N PHE A 144 -0.16 19.38 -24.87
CA PHE A 144 -0.36 18.06 -24.27
C PHE A 144 -0.04 16.94 -25.28
N SER A 145 -0.64 16.99 -26.48
CA SER A 145 -0.35 16.02 -27.54
C SER A 145 1.12 16.03 -27.95
N GLY A 146 1.76 17.22 -28.00
CA GLY A 146 3.18 17.35 -28.28
C GLY A 146 4.09 16.74 -27.22
N LEU A 147 3.69 16.79 -25.94
CA LEU A 147 4.41 16.09 -24.86
C LEU A 147 4.19 14.57 -24.93
N GLU A 148 2.98 14.14 -25.24
CA GLU A 148 2.60 12.73 -25.32
C GLU A 148 3.32 11.99 -26.46
N ASN A 149 3.45 12.63 -27.62
CA ASN A 149 4.13 12.06 -28.79
C ASN A 149 5.62 12.44 -28.88
N PHE A 150 6.17 13.14 -27.88
CA PHE A 150 7.56 13.62 -27.81
C PHE A 150 7.96 14.60 -28.93
N SER A 151 7.02 15.23 -29.64
CA SER A 151 7.31 16.28 -30.62
C SER A 151 7.67 17.61 -29.95
N LEU A 152 7.23 17.83 -28.71
CA LEU A 152 7.60 18.98 -27.89
C LEU A 152 8.74 18.62 -26.93
N GLN A 153 9.90 19.24 -27.15
CA GLN A 153 11.09 19.03 -26.34
C GLN A 153 11.29 20.16 -25.31
N SER A 154 11.87 19.81 -24.18
CA SER A 154 12.49 20.77 -23.25
C SER A 154 13.78 21.32 -23.88
N LYS A 155 14.16 22.53 -23.47
CA LYS A 155 15.50 23.08 -23.77
C LYS A 155 16.62 22.25 -23.11
N PHE A 156 16.32 21.52 -22.05
CA PHE A 156 17.29 20.71 -21.34
C PHE A 156 17.30 19.27 -21.85
N ASP A 157 18.40 18.87 -22.48
CA ASP A 157 18.59 17.49 -22.98
C ASP A 157 18.41 16.43 -21.88
N ARG A 158 18.78 16.76 -20.63
CA ARG A 158 18.58 15.86 -19.49
C ARG A 158 17.09 15.54 -19.29
N THR A 159 16.23 16.56 -19.29
CA THR A 159 14.77 16.40 -19.14
C THR A 159 14.20 15.58 -20.29
N ASN A 160 14.64 15.82 -21.53
CA ASN A 160 14.21 15.03 -22.69
C ASN A 160 14.61 13.56 -22.57
N LYS A 161 15.85 13.29 -22.17
CA LYS A 161 16.35 11.92 -21.93
C LYS A 161 15.58 11.24 -20.81
N GLU A 162 15.27 11.96 -19.73
CA GLU A 162 14.52 11.43 -18.61
C GLU A 162 13.08 11.08 -19.01
N ARG A 163 12.35 12.00 -19.66
CA ARG A 163 11.01 11.75 -20.23
C ARG A 163 11.01 10.52 -21.13
N ALA A 164 11.95 10.41 -22.06
CA ALA A 164 12.06 9.27 -22.97
C ALA A 164 12.42 7.96 -22.23
N SER A 165 13.30 8.05 -21.23
CA SER A 165 13.73 6.89 -20.43
C SER A 165 12.58 6.30 -19.62
N VAL A 166 11.84 7.14 -18.88
CA VAL A 166 10.70 6.67 -18.05
C VAL A 166 9.58 6.11 -18.92
N TRP A 167 9.31 6.72 -20.08
CA TRP A 167 8.32 6.21 -21.03
C TRP A 167 8.72 4.89 -21.69
N ASN A 168 10.00 4.76 -22.08
CA ASN A 168 10.52 3.50 -22.61
C ASN A 168 10.51 2.38 -21.56
N CYS A 169 10.78 2.71 -20.29
CA CYS A 169 10.65 1.78 -19.17
C CYS A 169 9.20 1.32 -19.03
N TRP A 170 8.26 2.27 -18.94
CA TRP A 170 6.82 2.01 -18.87
C TRP A 170 6.32 1.09 -19.99
N ASN A 171 6.70 1.35 -21.24
CA ASN A 171 6.25 0.54 -22.38
C ASN A 171 6.78 -0.90 -22.38
N LYS A 172 7.90 -1.17 -21.70
CA LYS A 172 8.48 -2.51 -21.57
C LYS A 172 7.98 -3.27 -20.35
N ARG A 173 7.33 -2.60 -19.40
CA ARG A 173 6.81 -3.22 -18.17
C ARG A 173 5.61 -4.11 -18.47
N GLN A 174 5.60 -5.26 -17.80
CA GLN A 174 4.45 -6.18 -17.77
C GLN A 174 3.54 -5.88 -16.57
N ASP A 175 4.12 -5.36 -15.48
CA ASP A 175 3.52 -5.06 -14.18
C ASP A 175 3.04 -3.59 -14.07
N LYS A 176 2.48 -3.04 -15.15
CA LYS A 176 2.15 -1.60 -15.26
C LYS A 176 1.25 -1.08 -14.13
N LEU A 177 0.20 -1.81 -13.77
CA LEU A 177 -0.71 -1.39 -12.72
C LEU A 177 -0.03 -1.41 -11.33
N GLU A 178 0.83 -2.40 -11.07
CA GLU A 178 1.64 -2.45 -9.84
C GLU A 178 2.62 -1.28 -9.73
N GLU A 179 3.24 -0.87 -10.84
CA GLU A 179 4.08 0.33 -10.87
C GLU A 179 3.29 1.60 -10.50
N ILE A 180 2.03 1.72 -10.93
CA ILE A 180 1.15 2.82 -10.49
C ILE A 180 0.88 2.72 -8.99
N TRP A 181 0.48 1.54 -8.49
CA TRP A 181 0.21 1.31 -7.07
C TRP A 181 1.38 1.66 -6.16
N CYS A 182 2.60 1.53 -6.68
CA CYS A 182 3.83 1.89 -6.00
C CYS A 182 4.25 3.37 -6.20
N ASP A 183 3.34 4.23 -6.63
CA ASP A 183 3.57 5.67 -6.84
C ASP A 183 4.68 5.97 -7.87
N LEU A 184 4.74 5.18 -8.94
CA LEU A 184 5.65 5.39 -10.08
C LEU A 184 7.14 5.49 -9.68
N ARG A 185 7.62 4.54 -8.88
CA ARG A 185 8.99 4.46 -8.27
C ARG A 185 10.17 4.82 -9.19
N GLY A 186 9.99 4.73 -10.51
CA GLY A 186 11.01 5.04 -11.52
C GLY A 186 11.23 6.51 -11.90
N GLY A 187 10.52 7.51 -11.36
CA GLY A 187 10.76 8.91 -11.74
C GLY A 187 10.12 9.98 -10.84
N GLN A 188 10.74 11.17 -10.78
CA GLN A 188 10.11 12.38 -10.22
C GLN A 188 9.07 12.91 -11.21
N ALA A 189 7.92 12.25 -11.27
CA ALA A 189 6.95 12.32 -12.37
C ALA A 189 6.50 13.74 -12.76
N PHE A 190 6.33 14.66 -11.81
CA PHE A 190 5.86 16.01 -12.10
C PHE A 190 6.99 16.98 -12.51
N MET A 191 8.19 16.85 -11.93
CA MET A 191 9.31 17.78 -12.16
C MET A 191 9.77 17.77 -13.62
N ILE A 192 9.63 16.63 -14.30
CA ILE A 192 9.98 16.51 -15.72
C ILE A 192 9.03 17.30 -16.63
N TYR A 193 7.89 17.80 -16.17
CA TYR A 193 6.90 18.60 -16.94
C TYR A 193 6.72 20.04 -16.41
N GLU A 194 7.63 20.53 -15.56
CA GLU A 194 7.51 21.84 -14.89
C GLU A 194 7.29 23.02 -15.86
N GLU A 195 7.92 22.97 -17.03
CA GLU A 195 7.95 24.07 -18.01
C GLU A 195 6.56 24.41 -18.58
N GLU A 196 5.67 23.41 -18.60
CA GLU A 196 4.33 23.47 -19.17
C GLU A 196 3.22 23.70 -18.13
N LEU A 197 3.52 23.61 -16.82
CA LEU A 197 2.51 23.66 -15.75
C LEU A 197 1.67 24.95 -15.80
N SER A 198 2.27 26.10 -16.09
CA SER A 198 1.55 27.39 -16.13
C SER A 198 0.42 27.41 -17.17
N LEU A 199 0.62 26.76 -18.32
CA LEU A 199 -0.38 26.65 -19.38
C LEU A 199 -1.50 25.70 -18.95
N PHE A 200 -1.14 24.56 -18.37
CA PHE A 200 -2.11 23.58 -17.89
C PHE A 200 -2.93 24.09 -16.71
N GLN A 201 -2.36 24.95 -15.85
CA GLN A 201 -3.11 25.66 -14.80
C GLN A 201 -4.19 26.56 -15.39
N VAL A 202 -3.87 27.31 -16.46
CA VAL A 202 -4.85 28.12 -17.17
C VAL A 202 -5.90 27.22 -17.82
N PHE A 203 -5.49 26.12 -18.47
CA PHE A 203 -6.41 25.16 -19.07
C PHE A 203 -7.42 24.61 -18.05
N TYR A 204 -6.94 24.16 -16.89
CA TYR A 204 -7.80 23.65 -15.82
C TYR A 204 -8.74 24.72 -15.25
N LYS A 205 -8.26 25.95 -15.05
CA LYS A 205 -9.10 27.06 -14.55
C LYS A 205 -10.21 27.44 -15.53
N LEU A 206 -9.94 27.40 -16.84
CA LEU A 206 -10.88 27.81 -17.88
C LEU A 206 -11.87 26.72 -18.29
N GLU A 207 -11.38 25.50 -18.50
CA GLU A 207 -12.18 24.35 -18.99
C GLU A 207 -11.81 23.06 -18.23
N PRO A 208 -12.20 22.95 -16.95
CA PRO A 208 -11.85 21.79 -16.11
C PRO A 208 -12.39 20.46 -16.62
N ASP A 209 -13.59 20.43 -17.22
CA ASP A 209 -14.16 19.18 -17.73
C ASP A 209 -13.43 18.71 -19.00
N GLU A 210 -13.06 19.64 -19.87
CA GLU A 210 -12.26 19.35 -21.06
C GLU A 210 -10.83 18.93 -20.69
N PHE A 211 -10.27 19.52 -19.63
CA PHE A 211 -9.00 19.10 -19.05
C PHE A 211 -9.05 17.64 -18.60
N ILE A 212 -10.08 17.27 -17.83
CA ILE A 212 -10.26 15.88 -17.37
C ILE A 212 -10.43 14.94 -18.56
N HIS A 213 -11.22 15.32 -19.56
CA HIS A 213 -11.39 14.53 -20.79
C HIS A 213 -10.05 14.32 -21.52
N THR A 214 -9.25 15.38 -21.64
CA THR A 214 -7.94 15.33 -22.31
C THR A 214 -7.00 14.34 -21.63
N ILE A 215 -6.86 14.42 -20.30
CA ILE A 215 -5.90 13.57 -19.57
C ILE A 215 -6.39 12.12 -19.45
N SER A 216 -7.71 11.91 -19.46
CA SER A 216 -8.33 10.58 -19.38
C SER A 216 -7.99 9.70 -20.58
N GLY A 217 -7.69 10.30 -21.73
CA GLY A 217 -7.30 9.58 -22.94
C GLY A 217 -5.83 9.15 -22.98
N SER A 218 -4.99 9.62 -22.03
CA SER A 218 -3.56 9.38 -22.09
C SER A 218 -3.15 8.07 -21.43
N ALA A 219 -2.25 7.33 -22.09
CA ALA A 219 -1.61 6.13 -21.55
C ALA A 219 -0.31 6.45 -20.79
N ASN A 220 0.08 7.73 -20.68
CA ASN A 220 1.32 8.16 -20.03
C ASN A 220 1.09 8.54 -18.56
N PRO A 221 1.36 7.65 -17.59
CA PRO A 221 1.06 7.91 -16.19
C PRO A 221 1.86 9.08 -15.61
N TYR A 222 3.06 9.36 -16.13
CA TYR A 222 3.89 10.47 -15.66
C TYR A 222 3.32 11.83 -16.08
N LEU A 223 2.82 11.92 -17.32
CA LEU A 223 2.15 13.13 -17.81
C LEU A 223 0.81 13.33 -17.09
N VAL A 224 0.01 12.27 -16.92
CA VAL A 224 -1.24 12.35 -16.16
C VAL A 224 -0.97 12.74 -14.70
N SER A 225 0.05 12.18 -14.04
CA SER A 225 0.45 12.58 -12.68
C SER A 225 0.81 14.06 -12.59
N ALA A 226 1.56 14.61 -13.56
CA ALA A 226 1.85 16.04 -13.62
C ALA A 226 0.58 16.90 -13.82
N MET A 227 -0.42 16.39 -14.53
CA MET A 227 -1.70 17.07 -14.72
C MET A 227 -2.58 17.03 -13.48
N LEU A 228 -2.58 15.91 -12.74
CA LEU A 228 -3.23 15.82 -11.44
C LEU A 228 -2.66 16.87 -10.48
N PHE A 229 -1.33 17.01 -10.47
CA PHE A 229 -0.65 18.04 -9.68
C PHE A 229 -1.15 19.46 -10.01
N VAL A 230 -1.31 19.78 -11.30
CA VAL A 230 -1.85 21.08 -11.76
C VAL A 230 -3.26 21.35 -11.22
N ALA A 231 -4.10 20.33 -11.13
CA ALA A 231 -5.45 20.43 -10.61
C ALA A 231 -5.52 20.48 -9.07
N GLY A 232 -4.39 20.46 -8.37
CA GLY A 232 -4.35 20.42 -6.91
C GLY A 232 -4.63 19.02 -6.35
N ILE A 233 -4.24 17.97 -7.08
CA ILE A 233 -4.33 16.57 -6.64
C ILE A 233 -2.89 16.04 -6.57
N GLY A 234 -2.35 15.91 -5.36
CA GLY A 234 -0.94 15.62 -5.12
C GLY A 234 -0.32 16.48 -4.01
N ALA A 235 1.01 16.59 -4.04
CA ALA A 235 1.79 17.29 -3.02
C ALA A 235 1.54 18.82 -2.95
N PHE A 236 1.93 19.43 -1.81
CA PHE A 236 1.94 20.87 -1.47
C PHE A 236 0.59 21.57 -1.23
N SER A 237 -0.43 21.34 -2.05
CA SER A 237 -1.77 21.94 -1.85
C SER A 237 -2.89 21.03 -2.37
N PRO A 238 -3.05 19.83 -1.80
CA PRO A 238 -4.12 18.91 -2.18
C PRO A 238 -5.48 19.51 -1.89
N ARG A 239 -6.43 19.35 -2.81
CA ARG A 239 -7.81 19.82 -2.68
C ARG A 239 -8.78 18.65 -2.83
N PHE A 240 -9.58 18.42 -1.81
CA PHE A 240 -10.54 17.34 -1.80
C PHE A 240 -11.65 17.52 -2.83
N SER A 241 -12.12 18.76 -3.03
CA SER A 241 -13.12 19.09 -4.04
C SER A 241 -12.69 18.68 -5.44
N GLU A 242 -11.42 18.92 -5.77
CA GLU A 242 -10.86 18.62 -7.10
C GLU A 242 -10.67 17.12 -7.28
N TRP A 243 -10.17 16.42 -6.25
CA TRP A 243 -10.11 14.95 -6.28
C TRP A 243 -11.50 14.33 -6.46
N LYS A 244 -12.50 14.80 -5.72
CA LYS A 244 -13.91 14.33 -5.84
C LYS A 244 -14.46 14.59 -7.24
N ARG A 245 -14.18 15.77 -7.83
CA ARG A 245 -14.57 16.10 -9.20
C ARG A 245 -13.95 15.14 -10.21
N MET A 246 -12.65 14.87 -10.09
CA MET A 246 -11.95 13.95 -10.98
C MET A 246 -12.42 12.51 -10.82
N ILE A 247 -12.66 12.04 -9.59
CA ILE A 247 -13.26 10.72 -9.35
C ILE A 247 -14.62 10.62 -10.01
N ALA A 248 -15.46 11.65 -9.99
CA ALA A 248 -16.76 11.60 -10.63
C ALA A 248 -16.69 11.57 -12.17
N ALA A 249 -15.75 12.31 -12.77
CA ALA A 249 -15.64 12.48 -14.22
C ALA A 249 -14.72 11.46 -14.91
N ALA A 250 -13.82 10.81 -14.18
CA ALA A 250 -12.87 9.87 -14.74
C ALA A 250 -13.59 8.64 -15.35
N PRO A 251 -13.17 8.18 -16.55
CA PRO A 251 -13.75 7.00 -17.17
C PRO A 251 -13.46 5.75 -16.33
N PRO A 252 -14.24 4.67 -16.50
CA PRO A 252 -13.94 3.40 -15.87
C PRO A 252 -12.54 2.92 -16.25
N ALA A 253 -11.76 2.49 -15.26
CA ALA A 253 -10.46 1.86 -15.48
C ALA A 253 -10.51 0.33 -15.41
N PHE A 254 -11.57 -0.20 -14.79
CA PHE A 254 -11.74 -1.63 -14.59
C PHE A 254 -13.07 -2.06 -15.19
N GLU A 255 -13.04 -3.15 -15.96
CA GLU A 255 -14.22 -3.77 -16.57
C GLU A 255 -15.04 -4.55 -15.52
N ASP A 256 -16.25 -4.99 -15.90
CA ASP A 256 -17.08 -5.86 -15.08
C ASP A 256 -16.30 -7.16 -14.77
N GLY A 257 -15.88 -7.32 -13.52
CA GLY A 257 -15.00 -8.41 -13.08
C GLY A 257 -13.58 -7.95 -12.70
N GLY A 258 -13.23 -6.68 -12.83
CA GLY A 258 -11.98 -6.10 -12.33
C GLY A 258 -10.82 -6.07 -13.33
N ARG A 259 -11.02 -6.52 -14.57
CA ARG A 259 -9.96 -6.47 -15.59
C ARG A 259 -9.55 -5.03 -15.88
N TRP A 260 -8.25 -4.73 -15.87
CA TRP A 260 -7.77 -3.38 -16.13
C TRP A 260 -7.74 -3.09 -17.63
N ASN A 261 -8.34 -1.98 -18.05
CA ASN A 261 -8.42 -1.59 -19.47
C ASN A 261 -7.25 -0.70 -19.93
N GLY A 262 -6.26 -0.46 -19.07
CA GLY A 262 -5.08 0.36 -19.36
C GLY A 262 -5.23 1.84 -18.98
N SER A 263 -6.41 2.29 -18.54
CA SER A 263 -6.62 3.67 -18.07
C SER A 263 -5.80 3.94 -16.80
N VAL A 264 -5.03 5.03 -16.81
CA VAL A 264 -4.10 5.38 -15.72
C VAL A 264 -4.72 6.34 -14.69
N LEU A 265 -5.73 7.12 -15.07
CA LEU A 265 -6.27 8.21 -14.24
C LEU A 265 -6.89 7.69 -12.94
N MET A 266 -7.81 6.72 -13.00
CA MET A 266 -8.46 6.19 -11.79
C MET A 266 -7.45 5.53 -10.84
N PRO A 267 -6.54 4.64 -11.29
CA PRO A 267 -5.49 4.12 -10.43
C PRO A 267 -4.65 5.21 -9.73
N LEU A 268 -4.22 6.25 -10.45
CA LEU A 268 -3.47 7.37 -9.86
C LEU A 268 -4.28 8.13 -8.81
N LEU A 269 -5.58 8.33 -9.03
CA LEU A 269 -6.47 8.97 -8.05
C LEU A 269 -6.63 8.14 -6.77
N LEU A 270 -6.61 6.80 -6.85
CA LEU A 270 -6.66 5.91 -5.70
C LEU A 270 -5.35 5.91 -4.91
N VAL A 271 -4.22 5.97 -5.60
CA VAL A 271 -2.89 6.15 -4.98
C VAL A 271 -2.85 7.45 -4.20
N GLU A 272 -3.33 8.55 -4.79
CA GLU A 272 -3.39 9.84 -4.12
C GLU A 272 -4.32 9.81 -2.90
N ALA A 273 -5.49 9.17 -2.99
CA ALA A 273 -6.40 9.03 -1.87
C ALA A 273 -5.74 8.30 -0.68
N ARG A 274 -5.00 7.22 -0.95
CA ARG A 274 -4.20 6.52 0.05
C ARG A 274 -3.09 7.42 0.61
N SER A 275 -2.38 8.16 -0.24
CA SER A 275 -1.31 9.09 0.17
C SER A 275 -1.82 10.14 1.14
N GLN A 276 -2.99 10.75 0.87
CA GLN A 276 -3.61 11.72 1.77
C GLN A 276 -3.97 11.12 3.13
N LEU A 277 -4.43 9.87 3.16
CA LEU A 277 -4.73 9.16 4.40
C LEU A 277 -3.46 8.89 5.24
N LEU A 278 -2.37 8.49 4.59
CA LEU A 278 -1.08 8.23 5.25
C LEU A 278 -0.41 9.50 5.80
N GLN A 279 -0.78 10.69 5.30
CA GLN A 279 -0.24 11.95 5.79
C GLN A 279 -0.84 12.41 7.12
N VAL A 280 -1.97 11.85 7.58
CA VAL A 280 -2.66 12.28 8.80
C VAL A 280 -1.76 12.23 10.04
N GLU A 281 -1.02 11.13 10.23
CA GLU A 281 -0.06 10.99 11.35
C GLU A 281 1.02 12.10 11.28
N ARG A 282 1.54 12.37 10.09
CA ARG A 282 2.59 13.39 9.89
C ARG A 282 2.10 14.81 10.19
N LEU A 283 0.81 15.09 9.98
CA LEU A 283 0.22 16.39 10.26
C LEU A 283 0.09 16.68 11.77
N HIS A 284 -0.11 15.63 12.56
CA HIS A 284 -0.23 15.72 14.02
C HIS A 284 1.12 15.63 14.73
N ARG A 285 2.16 15.15 14.03
CA ARG A 285 3.47 14.91 14.64
C ARG A 285 4.27 16.21 14.79
N ASN A 286 4.46 16.65 16.03
CA ASN A 286 5.54 17.59 16.35
C ASN A 286 6.90 16.86 16.25
N PRO A 287 7.91 17.46 15.59
CA PRO A 287 9.23 16.84 15.48
C PRO A 287 9.82 16.57 16.87
N GLY A 288 9.98 15.29 17.23
CA GLY A 288 10.66 14.86 18.46
C GLY A 288 9.78 14.58 19.68
N SER A 289 8.44 14.65 19.59
CA SER A 289 7.53 14.25 20.67
C SER A 289 6.82 12.92 20.38
N THR A 290 6.57 12.14 21.43
CA THR A 290 5.62 11.02 21.43
C THR A 290 4.20 11.56 21.52
N PHE A 291 3.26 10.95 20.80
CA PHE A 291 1.85 11.31 20.90
C PHE A 291 1.30 11.10 22.32
N THR A 292 0.47 12.04 22.76
CA THR A 292 -0.38 11.92 23.95
C THR A 292 -1.59 11.02 23.63
N SER A 293 -2.26 10.49 24.66
CA SER A 293 -3.44 9.64 24.46
C SER A 293 -4.56 10.34 23.67
N ASN A 294 -4.76 11.64 23.88
CA ASN A 294 -5.78 12.40 23.16
C ASN A 294 -5.42 12.57 21.68
N GLU A 295 -4.14 12.84 21.36
CA GLU A 295 -3.69 12.96 19.97
C GLU A 295 -3.83 11.63 19.20
N ILE A 296 -3.61 10.50 19.87
CA ILE A 296 -3.84 9.16 19.30
C ILE A 296 -5.31 8.99 18.90
N ASP A 297 -6.25 9.37 19.77
CA ASP A 297 -7.69 9.27 19.49
C ASP A 297 -8.13 10.23 18.37
N GLU A 298 -7.57 11.44 18.33
CA GLU A 298 -7.82 12.42 17.26
C GLU A 298 -7.35 11.89 15.89
N VAL A 299 -6.11 11.39 15.81
CA VAL A 299 -5.54 10.77 14.59
C VAL A 299 -6.38 9.58 14.16
N LYS A 300 -6.77 8.71 15.10
CA LYS A 300 -7.63 7.55 14.83
C LYS A 300 -8.96 7.96 14.21
N GLN A 301 -9.61 8.96 14.79
CA GLN A 301 -10.90 9.46 14.32
C GLN A 301 -10.78 10.10 12.94
N GLU A 302 -9.71 10.85 12.68
CA GLU A 302 -9.49 11.52 11.39
C GLU A 302 -9.17 10.53 10.28
N ILE A 303 -8.31 9.53 10.52
CA ILE A 303 -8.06 8.43 9.57
C ILE A 303 -9.36 7.72 9.24
N THR A 304 -10.12 7.29 10.25
CA THR A 304 -11.37 6.54 10.06
C THR A 304 -12.41 7.38 9.30
N SER A 305 -12.53 8.67 9.61
CA SER A 305 -13.45 9.59 8.94
C SER A 305 -13.07 9.86 7.49
N THR A 306 -11.76 9.97 7.21
CA THR A 306 -11.24 10.20 5.87
C THR A 306 -11.40 8.94 4.99
N ALA A 307 -11.11 7.75 5.52
CA ALA A 307 -11.39 6.48 4.84
C ALA A 307 -12.88 6.36 4.49
N LYS A 308 -13.76 6.68 5.45
CA LYS A 308 -15.22 6.74 5.23
C LYS A 308 -15.63 7.64 4.08
N LEU A 309 -15.04 8.83 4.03
CA LEU A 309 -15.33 9.84 3.02
C LEU A 309 -14.87 9.37 1.62
N ILE A 310 -13.66 8.83 1.50
CA ILE A 310 -13.10 8.29 0.25
C ILE A 310 -14.01 7.19 -0.32
N VAL A 311 -14.30 6.15 0.46
CA VAL A 311 -15.09 5.01 -0.02
C VAL A 311 -16.54 5.42 -0.31
N THR A 312 -17.12 6.33 0.47
CA THR A 312 -18.47 6.86 0.20
C THR A 312 -18.56 7.56 -1.14
N ILE A 313 -17.50 8.20 -1.62
CA ILE A 313 -17.47 8.79 -2.96
C ILE A 313 -17.28 7.71 -4.02
N LEU A 314 -16.33 6.78 -3.82
CA LEU A 314 -16.06 5.71 -4.78
C LEU A 314 -17.30 4.85 -5.06
N VAL A 315 -18.10 4.54 -4.03
CA VAL A 315 -19.31 3.72 -4.18
C VAL A 315 -20.43 4.39 -4.99
N THR A 316 -20.35 5.70 -5.24
CA THR A 316 -21.33 6.39 -6.10
C THR A 316 -21.11 6.12 -7.59
N ARG A 317 -19.96 5.55 -7.95
CA ARG A 317 -19.63 5.21 -9.34
C ARG A 317 -20.26 3.87 -9.74
N GLN A 318 -20.50 3.72 -11.04
CA GLN A 318 -21.04 2.47 -11.60
C GLN A 318 -20.04 1.32 -11.55
N ASP A 319 -18.73 1.61 -11.68
CA ASP A 319 -17.62 0.65 -11.66
C ASP A 319 -17.01 0.47 -10.26
N ALA A 320 -17.69 0.89 -9.19
CA ALA A 320 -17.16 0.85 -7.83
C ALA A 320 -16.70 -0.55 -7.40
N LEU A 321 -17.48 -1.59 -7.72
CA LEU A 321 -17.13 -2.97 -7.39
C LEU A 321 -15.85 -3.40 -8.10
N ALA A 322 -15.71 -3.08 -9.38
CA ALA A 322 -14.51 -3.40 -10.16
C ALA A 322 -13.27 -2.65 -9.62
N ILE A 323 -13.43 -1.41 -9.17
CA ILE A 323 -12.38 -0.65 -8.46
C ILE A 323 -11.95 -1.39 -7.19
N PHE A 324 -12.89 -1.80 -6.34
CA PHE A 324 -12.58 -2.45 -5.08
C PHE A 324 -11.95 -3.84 -5.25
N VAL A 325 -12.38 -4.61 -6.26
CA VAL A 325 -11.77 -5.91 -6.62
C VAL A 325 -10.27 -5.77 -6.89
N ARG A 326 -9.81 -4.66 -7.48
CA ARG A 326 -8.38 -4.45 -7.79
C ARG A 326 -7.61 -3.68 -6.73
N TRP A 327 -8.26 -2.72 -6.07
CA TRP A 327 -7.57 -1.88 -5.09
C TRP A 327 -7.43 -2.57 -3.73
N ALA A 328 -8.43 -3.34 -3.28
CA ALA A 328 -8.38 -3.99 -1.98
C ALA A 328 -7.25 -5.03 -1.86
N PRO A 329 -6.93 -5.86 -2.88
CA PRO A 329 -5.75 -6.75 -2.83
C PRO A 329 -4.42 -6.01 -2.68
N TRP A 330 -4.31 -4.82 -3.28
CA TRP A 330 -3.14 -3.99 -3.09
C TRP A 330 -3.05 -3.43 -1.66
N LEU A 331 -4.17 -3.02 -1.07
CA LEU A 331 -4.23 -2.56 0.32
C LEU A 331 -3.90 -3.68 1.31
N ILE A 332 -4.53 -4.87 1.16
CA ILE A 332 -4.27 -6.00 2.06
C ILE A 332 -2.81 -6.43 1.98
N ARG A 333 -2.18 -6.38 0.80
CA ARG A 333 -0.75 -6.68 0.62
C ARG A 333 0.13 -5.86 1.57
N GLN A 334 -0.23 -4.61 1.88
CA GLN A 334 0.52 -3.76 2.82
C GLN A 334 0.37 -4.22 4.28
N ILE A 335 -0.75 -4.86 4.59
CA ILE A 335 -1.14 -5.35 5.92
C ILE A 335 -0.57 -6.74 6.19
N LEU A 336 -0.54 -7.64 5.18
CA LEU A 336 -0.15 -9.05 5.35
C LEU A 336 1.24 -9.26 5.96
N GLY A 337 2.14 -8.28 5.83
CA GLY A 337 3.49 -8.33 6.38
C GLY A 337 3.67 -7.60 7.70
N GLN A 338 2.59 -7.13 8.33
CA GLN A 338 2.63 -6.48 9.63
C GLN A 338 2.14 -7.41 10.74
N THR A 339 2.55 -7.11 11.98
CA THR A 339 2.04 -7.77 13.18
C THR A 339 0.67 -7.23 13.58
N SER A 340 -0.09 -7.98 14.37
CA SER A 340 -1.37 -7.50 14.94
C SER A 340 -1.20 -6.15 15.68
N MET A 341 -0.15 -6.01 16.48
CA MET A 341 0.16 -4.76 17.18
C MET A 341 0.48 -3.59 16.24
N GLU A 342 1.15 -3.86 15.11
CA GLU A 342 1.43 -2.84 14.09
C GLU A 342 0.14 -2.41 13.37
N ILE A 343 -0.85 -3.29 13.23
CA ILE A 343 -2.13 -2.97 12.59
C ILE A 343 -3.02 -2.12 13.50
N ASP A 344 -3.05 -2.43 14.80
CA ASP A 344 -3.80 -1.65 15.80
C ASP A 344 -3.15 -0.29 16.13
N ASN A 345 -1.89 -0.09 15.72
CA ASN A 345 -1.14 1.13 15.97
C ASN A 345 -1.46 2.21 14.94
N VAL A 346 -2.10 3.29 15.37
CA VAL A 346 -2.47 4.45 14.52
C VAL A 346 -1.30 5.13 13.80
N THR A 347 -0.07 4.93 14.27
CA THR A 347 1.15 5.48 13.64
C THR A 347 1.71 4.58 12.53
N SER A 348 1.18 3.37 12.39
CA SER A 348 1.54 2.44 11.34
C SER A 348 0.72 2.71 10.08
N PRO A 349 1.32 2.66 8.88
CA PRO A 349 0.59 2.70 7.62
C PRO A 349 -0.52 1.64 7.52
N ALA A 350 -0.34 0.47 8.17
CA ALA A 350 -1.31 -0.62 8.11
C ALA A 350 -2.64 -0.29 8.79
N PHE A 351 -2.66 0.58 9.80
CA PHE A 351 -3.91 1.05 10.40
C PHE A 351 -4.78 1.82 9.39
N ALA A 352 -4.15 2.66 8.57
CA ALA A 352 -4.84 3.42 7.52
C ALA A 352 -5.35 2.51 6.39
N ASP A 353 -4.54 1.54 5.97
CA ASP A 353 -4.93 0.55 4.96
C ASP A 353 -6.08 -0.34 5.47
N ASP A 354 -6.05 -0.77 6.75
CA ASP A 354 -7.12 -1.55 7.37
C ASP A 354 -8.43 -0.74 7.47
N ALA A 355 -8.35 0.53 7.86
CA ALA A 355 -9.51 1.42 7.90
C ALA A 355 -10.19 1.58 6.53
N LEU A 356 -9.42 1.62 5.44
CA LEU A 356 -9.96 1.61 4.08
C LEU A 356 -10.67 0.29 3.75
N ILE A 357 -10.04 -0.85 4.02
CA ILE A 357 -10.63 -2.18 3.76
C ILE A 357 -11.93 -2.37 4.56
N ALA A 358 -11.93 -1.99 5.84
CA ALA A 358 -13.10 -2.06 6.70
C ALA A 358 -14.26 -1.19 6.18
N GLU A 359 -13.99 0.00 5.65
CA GLU A 359 -15.03 0.82 5.04
C GLU A 359 -15.49 0.27 3.69
N ILE A 360 -14.57 -0.25 2.84
CA ILE A 360 -14.93 -0.93 1.59
C ILE A 360 -15.92 -2.06 1.88
N GLY A 361 -15.64 -2.90 2.88
CA GLY A 361 -16.56 -3.94 3.33
C GLY A 361 -17.93 -3.42 3.75
N ARG A 362 -17.97 -2.40 4.61
CA ARG A 362 -19.22 -1.77 5.06
C ARG A 362 -20.06 -1.20 3.92
N LYS A 363 -19.44 -0.75 2.83
CA LYS A 363 -20.13 -0.16 1.67
C LYS A 363 -20.54 -1.17 0.61
N LEU A 364 -19.75 -2.24 0.44
CA LEU A 364 -20.09 -3.34 -0.47
C LEU A 364 -21.32 -4.10 0.03
N GLY A 365 -21.46 -4.30 1.35
CA GLY A 365 -22.56 -5.08 1.92
C GLY A 365 -22.67 -6.46 1.27
N GLU A 366 -23.90 -6.90 0.95
CA GLU A 366 -24.16 -8.20 0.31
C GLU A 366 -23.92 -8.21 -1.22
N SER A 367 -23.17 -7.25 -1.77
CA SER A 367 -22.89 -7.24 -3.21
C SER A 367 -22.11 -8.50 -3.63
N PRO A 368 -22.48 -9.15 -4.75
CA PRO A 368 -21.81 -10.37 -5.18
C PRO A 368 -20.38 -10.04 -5.66
N LEU A 369 -19.39 -10.48 -4.90
CA LEU A 369 -17.98 -10.37 -5.27
C LEU A 369 -17.52 -11.60 -6.05
N PRO A 370 -16.68 -11.45 -7.10
CA PRO A 370 -16.02 -12.56 -7.75
C PRO A 370 -15.26 -13.44 -6.74
N GLN A 371 -15.25 -14.75 -6.94
CA GLN A 371 -14.52 -15.68 -6.04
C GLN A 371 -13.03 -15.83 -6.41
N ALA A 372 -12.64 -15.33 -7.58
CA ALA A 372 -11.28 -15.39 -8.09
C ALA A 372 -10.79 -13.99 -8.49
N SER A 373 -9.47 -13.83 -8.47
CA SER A 373 -8.80 -12.63 -8.98
C SER A 373 -8.97 -12.54 -10.50
N PRO A 374 -8.95 -11.34 -11.10
CA PRO A 374 -9.12 -11.19 -12.55
C PRO A 374 -7.95 -11.79 -13.34
N ASP A 375 -8.21 -12.24 -14.58
CA ASP A 375 -7.22 -12.96 -15.40
C ASP A 375 -5.96 -12.13 -15.76
N ASP A 376 -6.07 -10.80 -15.77
CA ASP A 376 -4.95 -9.88 -16.01
C ASP A 376 -4.21 -9.49 -14.71
N ALA A 377 -4.65 -9.97 -13.56
CA ALA A 377 -4.00 -9.69 -12.29
C ALA A 377 -2.63 -10.38 -12.22
N PRO A 378 -1.62 -9.73 -11.63
CA PRO A 378 -0.35 -10.38 -11.34
C PRO A 378 -0.57 -11.56 -10.37
N LEU A 379 0.26 -12.59 -10.50
CA LEU A 379 0.10 -13.86 -9.78
C LEU A 379 0.06 -13.70 -8.24
N TRP A 380 0.77 -12.72 -7.68
CA TRP A 380 0.73 -12.45 -6.24
C TRP A 380 -0.65 -11.96 -5.75
N GLU A 381 -1.49 -11.41 -6.63
CA GLU A 381 -2.79 -10.83 -6.29
C GLU A 381 -3.81 -11.92 -5.91
N ALA A 382 -3.67 -13.15 -6.41
CA ALA A 382 -4.62 -14.23 -6.21
C ALA A 382 -4.88 -14.52 -4.71
N TRP A 383 -3.83 -14.78 -3.94
CA TRP A 383 -3.96 -15.06 -2.50
C TRP A 383 -4.22 -13.78 -1.69
N CYS A 384 -3.76 -12.62 -2.15
CA CYS A 384 -4.14 -11.34 -1.53
C CYS A 384 -5.65 -11.12 -1.66
N TYR A 385 -6.24 -11.40 -2.82
CA TYR A 385 -7.68 -11.28 -3.04
C TYR A 385 -8.47 -12.26 -2.15
N GLN A 386 -7.99 -13.50 -1.98
CA GLN A 386 -8.59 -14.41 -0.99
C GLN A 386 -8.53 -13.84 0.44
N CYS A 387 -7.39 -13.26 0.83
CA CYS A 387 -7.27 -12.59 2.12
C CYS A 387 -8.24 -11.39 2.26
N VAL A 388 -8.50 -10.63 1.20
CA VAL A 388 -9.54 -9.59 1.20
C VAL A 388 -10.91 -10.21 1.48
N LEU A 389 -11.32 -11.23 0.71
CA LEU A 389 -12.62 -11.87 0.90
C LEU A 389 -12.77 -12.42 2.32
N SER A 390 -11.74 -13.08 2.85
CA SER A 390 -11.72 -13.55 4.23
C SER A 390 -11.81 -12.42 5.26
N SER A 391 -11.12 -11.31 5.06
CA SER A 391 -11.18 -10.14 5.95
C SER A 391 -12.59 -9.53 5.97
N LEU A 392 -13.20 -9.37 4.79
CA LEU A 392 -14.57 -8.88 4.67
C LEU A 392 -15.58 -9.83 5.33
N ALA A 393 -15.40 -11.15 5.18
CA ALA A 393 -16.25 -12.15 5.79
C ALA A 393 -16.07 -12.21 7.31
N TYR A 394 -14.84 -12.12 7.82
CA TYR A 394 -14.53 -12.05 9.24
C TYR A 394 -15.23 -10.86 9.92
N ASN A 395 -15.26 -9.72 9.25
CA ASN A 395 -15.96 -8.52 9.71
C ASN A 395 -17.50 -8.55 9.50
N GLY A 396 -18.04 -9.67 9.00
CA GLY A 396 -19.47 -9.87 8.81
C GLY A 396 -20.08 -9.08 7.65
N HIS A 397 -19.27 -8.65 6.68
CA HIS A 397 -19.76 -7.88 5.53
C HIS A 397 -20.22 -8.78 4.38
N ILE A 398 -19.58 -9.94 4.21
CA ILE A 398 -19.93 -10.94 3.20
C ILE A 398 -19.96 -12.35 3.82
N GLN A 399 -20.42 -13.34 3.06
CA GLN A 399 -20.29 -14.75 3.43
C GLN A 399 -18.84 -15.22 3.26
N ALA A 400 -18.43 -16.22 4.04
CA ALA A 400 -17.12 -16.84 3.90
C ALA A 400 -16.93 -17.36 2.46
N PRO A 401 -15.80 -17.04 1.80
CA PRO A 401 -15.54 -17.51 0.43
C PRO A 401 -15.33 -19.03 0.40
N ALA A 402 -15.46 -19.62 -0.78
CA ALA A 402 -15.16 -21.04 -0.98
C ALA A 402 -13.65 -21.29 -0.80
N TRP A 403 -13.28 -22.19 0.12
CA TRP A 403 -11.87 -22.48 0.42
C TRP A 403 -11.26 -23.48 -0.57
N GLU A 404 -12.07 -24.21 -1.32
CA GLU A 404 -11.64 -25.28 -2.23
C GLU A 404 -10.80 -24.74 -3.39
N ILE A 405 -11.03 -23.50 -3.83
CA ILE A 405 -10.23 -22.86 -4.88
C ILE A 405 -8.77 -22.77 -4.41
N PHE A 406 -8.55 -22.30 -3.19
CA PHE A 406 -7.24 -22.26 -2.54
C PHE A 406 -6.72 -23.67 -2.22
N GLY A 407 -7.56 -24.55 -1.70
CA GLY A 407 -7.18 -25.89 -1.28
C GLY A 407 -6.66 -26.77 -2.43
N ASN A 408 -7.27 -26.67 -3.61
CA ASN A 408 -6.91 -27.47 -4.78
C ASN A 408 -5.50 -27.16 -5.34
N GLU A 409 -4.92 -26.00 -5.00
CA GLU A 409 -3.56 -25.63 -5.40
C GLU A 409 -2.50 -26.51 -4.72
N TRP A 410 -2.77 -27.01 -3.51
CA TRP A 410 -1.84 -27.81 -2.70
C TRP A 410 -1.71 -29.25 -3.16
N ARG A 411 -2.69 -29.75 -3.91
CA ARG A 411 -2.72 -31.13 -4.41
C ARG A 411 -1.79 -31.29 -5.61
N LEU A 412 -0.51 -31.51 -5.37
CA LEU A 412 0.49 -31.70 -6.42
C LEU A 412 0.82 -33.19 -6.57
N LEU A 413 0.95 -33.65 -7.81
CA LEU A 413 1.74 -34.83 -8.12
C LEU A 413 3.24 -34.46 -8.16
N PRO A 414 4.17 -35.42 -8.02
CA PRO A 414 5.60 -35.14 -8.10
C PRO A 414 6.00 -34.33 -9.36
N GLU A 415 5.41 -34.66 -10.51
CA GLU A 415 5.70 -33.99 -11.78
C GLU A 415 5.14 -32.55 -11.81
N ASP A 416 4.04 -32.29 -11.10
CA ASP A 416 3.39 -30.97 -11.06
C ASP A 416 4.29 -29.89 -10.46
N TRP A 417 5.28 -30.26 -9.63
CA TRP A 417 6.16 -29.31 -8.95
C TRP A 417 6.97 -28.45 -9.93
N VAL A 418 7.51 -29.06 -10.99
CA VAL A 418 8.28 -28.34 -12.03
C VAL A 418 7.39 -27.77 -13.13
N GLU A 419 6.18 -28.32 -13.27
CA GLU A 419 5.19 -27.89 -14.25
C GLU A 419 4.44 -26.60 -13.84
N HIS A 420 3.48 -26.21 -14.68
CA HIS A 420 2.72 -24.97 -14.52
C HIS A 420 2.00 -24.88 -13.17
N LYS A 421 1.49 -25.99 -12.64
CA LYS A 421 0.74 -26.01 -11.38
C LYS A 421 1.61 -25.66 -10.18
N GLY A 422 2.77 -26.30 -10.02
CA GLY A 422 3.72 -26.00 -8.96
C GLY A 422 4.33 -24.61 -9.11
N GLN A 423 4.60 -24.16 -10.34
CA GLN A 423 5.02 -22.78 -10.62
C GLN A 423 3.95 -21.75 -10.17
N LEU A 424 2.68 -22.04 -10.43
CA LEU A 424 1.57 -21.17 -10.05
C LEU A 424 1.43 -21.09 -8.53
N LEU A 425 1.46 -22.22 -7.82
CA LEU A 425 1.42 -22.27 -6.35
C LEU A 425 2.55 -21.42 -5.74
N ARG A 426 3.79 -21.61 -6.22
CA ARG A 426 4.94 -20.80 -5.76
C ARG A 426 4.75 -19.31 -6.04
N ALA A 427 4.25 -18.96 -7.22
CA ALA A 427 4.03 -17.57 -7.60
C ALA A 427 2.95 -16.90 -6.75
N HIS A 428 1.83 -17.59 -6.49
CA HIS A 428 0.76 -17.12 -5.60
C HIS A 428 1.25 -16.96 -4.16
N ALA A 429 2.05 -17.90 -3.66
CA ALA A 429 2.60 -17.89 -2.31
C ALA A 429 3.78 -16.93 -2.11
N SER A 430 4.45 -16.53 -3.18
CA SER A 430 5.76 -15.86 -3.16
C SER A 430 5.84 -14.66 -2.20
N LEU A 431 4.78 -13.86 -2.16
CA LEU A 431 4.69 -12.70 -1.29
C LEU A 431 4.51 -13.09 0.19
N ILE A 432 3.56 -13.99 0.46
CA ILE A 432 3.18 -14.40 1.81
C ILE A 432 4.31 -15.19 2.49
N GLY A 433 5.00 -16.06 1.74
CA GLY A 433 6.12 -16.85 2.25
C GLY A 433 7.31 -16.01 2.73
N ILE A 434 7.43 -14.76 2.25
CA ILE A 434 8.51 -13.83 2.63
C ILE A 434 8.10 -12.88 3.75
N MET A 435 6.83 -12.48 3.78
CA MET A 435 6.33 -11.39 4.65
C MET A 435 5.94 -11.84 6.08
N ASN A 436 6.10 -13.12 6.41
CA ASN A 436 5.59 -13.67 7.67
C ASN A 436 6.44 -13.29 8.90
N LYS A 437 5.95 -12.34 9.70
CA LYS A 437 6.60 -11.89 10.96
C LYS A 437 6.16 -12.67 12.21
N GLU A 438 5.00 -13.33 12.20
CA GLU A 438 4.39 -13.99 13.39
C GLU A 438 3.96 -15.44 13.08
N ILE A 439 3.64 -16.23 14.11
CA ILE A 439 3.14 -17.60 13.97
C ILE A 439 1.86 -17.81 14.82
N PRO A 440 0.69 -17.97 14.19
CA PRO A 440 0.40 -17.72 12.77
C PRO A 440 0.42 -16.22 12.46
N GLY A 441 0.95 -15.84 11.30
CA GLY A 441 0.89 -14.46 10.82
C GLY A 441 -0.48 -14.08 10.26
N MET A 442 -0.63 -12.81 9.88
CA MET A 442 -1.92 -12.27 9.37
C MET A 442 -2.43 -13.03 8.14
N ALA A 443 -1.56 -13.33 7.18
CA ALA A 443 -1.96 -14.09 5.99
C ALA A 443 -2.49 -15.50 6.33
N ALA A 444 -1.84 -16.21 7.27
CA ALA A 444 -2.31 -17.52 7.70
C ALA A 444 -3.68 -17.44 8.39
N ASN A 445 -3.92 -16.40 9.21
CA ASN A 445 -5.23 -16.17 9.84
C ASN A 445 -6.35 -15.92 8.82
N LEU A 446 -6.07 -15.08 7.82
CA LEU A 446 -7.06 -14.76 6.78
C LEU A 446 -7.32 -15.96 5.85
N LEU A 447 -6.29 -16.71 5.46
CA LEU A 447 -6.46 -17.92 4.63
C LEU A 447 -7.12 -19.07 5.41
N ALA A 448 -6.94 -19.14 6.73
CA ALA A 448 -7.59 -20.11 7.60
C ALA A 448 -9.09 -19.84 7.79
N TYR A 449 -9.51 -18.57 7.75
CA TYR A 449 -10.87 -18.19 8.12
C TYR A 449 -11.97 -18.95 7.35
N PRO A 450 -11.92 -19.08 6.01
CA PRO A 450 -12.90 -19.85 5.24
C PRO A 450 -12.95 -21.33 5.64
N ILE A 451 -11.79 -21.94 5.90
CA ILE A 451 -11.70 -23.34 6.33
C ILE A 451 -12.28 -23.50 7.73
N ALA A 452 -11.99 -22.56 8.64
CA ALA A 452 -12.53 -22.52 10.00
C ALA A 452 -14.04 -22.29 10.05
N GLN A 453 -14.65 -21.72 9.00
CA GLN A 453 -16.11 -21.59 8.85
C GLN A 453 -16.78 -22.80 8.17
N SER A 454 -16.00 -23.74 7.65
CA SER A 454 -16.54 -24.92 6.98
C SER A 454 -17.23 -25.89 7.95
N SER A 455 -17.97 -26.86 7.43
CA SER A 455 -18.64 -27.88 8.25
C SER A 455 -17.68 -28.83 8.97
N SER A 456 -16.45 -28.96 8.48
CA SER A 456 -15.47 -29.96 8.94
C SER A 456 -14.03 -29.40 8.85
N PRO A 457 -13.69 -28.38 9.67
CA PRO A 457 -12.41 -27.68 9.54
C PRO A 457 -11.18 -28.56 9.78
N THR A 458 -11.29 -29.48 10.74
CA THR A 458 -10.22 -30.42 11.09
C THR A 458 -9.93 -31.35 9.90
N GLU A 459 -10.97 -31.97 9.35
CA GLU A 459 -10.86 -32.88 8.22
C GLU A 459 -10.33 -32.16 6.97
N ALA A 460 -10.76 -30.92 6.75
CA ALA A 460 -10.27 -30.10 5.64
C ALA A 460 -8.77 -29.83 5.74
N TRP A 461 -8.26 -29.45 6.93
CA TRP A 461 -6.82 -29.23 7.11
C TRP A 461 -6.01 -30.53 6.99
N ILE A 462 -6.49 -31.63 7.58
CA ILE A 462 -5.83 -32.95 7.46
C ILE A 462 -5.74 -33.37 5.99
N ALA A 463 -6.81 -33.17 5.22
CA ALA A 463 -6.81 -33.46 3.79
C ALA A 463 -5.76 -32.61 3.04
N LEU A 464 -5.66 -31.31 3.34
CA LEU A 464 -4.64 -30.44 2.75
C LEU A 464 -3.21 -30.86 3.12
N TRP A 465 -2.98 -31.21 4.38
CA TRP A 465 -1.67 -31.70 4.82
C TRP A 465 -1.27 -32.98 4.08
N ASN A 466 -2.23 -33.90 3.91
CA ASN A 466 -2.04 -35.12 3.14
C ASN A 466 -1.78 -34.84 1.65
N ASP A 467 -2.53 -33.92 1.04
CA ASP A 467 -2.34 -33.49 -0.35
C ASP A 467 -0.97 -32.83 -0.59
N ALA A 468 -0.36 -32.25 0.45
CA ALA A 468 0.98 -31.68 0.41
C ALA A 468 2.12 -32.71 0.53
N ILE A 469 1.85 -34.01 0.32
CA ILE A 469 2.87 -35.08 0.40
C ILE A 469 4.07 -34.84 -0.52
N THR A 470 3.84 -34.40 -1.76
CA THR A 470 4.93 -34.09 -2.71
C THR A 470 5.86 -33.00 -2.18
N LEU A 471 5.33 -31.99 -1.48
CA LEU A 471 6.18 -30.94 -0.88
C LEU A 471 7.06 -31.51 0.23
N ARG A 472 6.53 -32.43 1.04
CA ARG A 472 7.29 -33.10 2.11
C ARG A 472 8.38 -34.00 1.53
N GLU A 473 8.09 -34.76 0.48
CA GLU A 473 9.08 -35.56 -0.25
C GLU A 473 10.20 -34.70 -0.81
N ILE A 474 9.89 -33.55 -1.41
CA ILE A 474 10.90 -32.60 -1.91
C ILE A 474 11.77 -32.09 -0.77
N VAL A 475 11.21 -31.75 0.39
CA VAL A 475 11.99 -31.30 1.55
C VAL A 475 12.94 -32.37 2.08
N GLU A 476 12.49 -33.62 2.14
CA GLU A 476 13.29 -34.75 2.63
C GLU A 476 14.39 -35.16 1.64
N PHE A 477 14.00 -35.42 0.39
CA PHE A 477 14.85 -36.08 -0.61
C PHE A 477 15.45 -35.13 -1.65
N GLY A 478 14.99 -33.88 -1.69
CA GLY A 478 15.32 -32.96 -2.77
C GLY A 478 14.44 -33.16 -4.01
N ASP A 479 14.63 -32.27 -4.97
CA ASP A 479 13.95 -32.31 -6.26
C ASP A 479 14.78 -33.15 -7.23
N SER A 480 14.29 -34.35 -7.56
CA SER A 480 15.00 -35.31 -8.43
C SER A 480 15.26 -34.80 -9.84
N ASP A 481 14.46 -33.83 -10.30
CA ASP A 481 14.55 -33.25 -11.64
C ASP A 481 15.34 -31.92 -11.66
N ALA A 482 15.80 -31.44 -10.50
CA ALA A 482 16.57 -30.20 -10.40
C ALA A 482 18.02 -30.39 -10.90
N VAL A 483 18.26 -30.09 -12.18
CA VAL A 483 19.60 -30.17 -12.79
C VAL A 483 20.61 -29.17 -12.17
N LYS A 484 20.15 -28.12 -11.46
CA LYS A 484 21.01 -27.07 -10.87
C LYS A 484 20.56 -26.43 -9.55
N ASP A 485 19.35 -26.65 -9.05
CA ASP A 485 18.76 -25.79 -8.00
C ASP A 485 17.97 -26.53 -6.89
N GLU A 486 18.43 -27.73 -6.53
CA GLU A 486 17.79 -28.59 -5.51
C GLU A 486 17.56 -27.87 -4.16
N TYR A 487 18.51 -27.03 -3.75
CA TYR A 487 18.44 -26.27 -2.50
C TYR A 487 17.33 -25.20 -2.52
N SER A 488 17.07 -24.59 -3.69
CA SER A 488 15.97 -23.63 -3.85
C SER A 488 14.62 -24.34 -3.75
N SER A 489 14.43 -25.47 -4.45
CA SER A 489 13.20 -26.28 -4.36
C SER A 489 12.88 -26.69 -2.93
N ARG A 490 13.89 -27.18 -2.17
CA ARG A 490 13.73 -27.53 -0.75
C ARG A 490 13.33 -26.34 0.11
N SER A 491 13.94 -25.18 -0.11
CA SER A 491 13.62 -23.96 0.65
C SER A 491 12.19 -23.50 0.38
N GLU A 492 11.75 -23.50 -0.88
CA GLU A 492 10.40 -23.08 -1.27
C GLU A 492 9.33 -24.04 -0.74
N ALA A 493 9.52 -25.35 -0.91
CA ALA A 493 8.61 -26.37 -0.38
C ALA A 493 8.50 -26.29 1.16
N GLY A 494 9.63 -26.12 1.86
CA GLY A 494 9.63 -25.94 3.32
C GLY A 494 8.87 -24.69 3.78
N LYS A 495 9.02 -23.56 3.07
CA LYS A 495 8.25 -22.33 3.35
C LYS A 495 6.75 -22.50 3.12
N LEU A 496 6.36 -23.22 2.06
CA LEU A 496 4.96 -23.55 1.79
C LEU A 496 4.37 -24.43 2.89
N LEU A 497 5.10 -25.46 3.35
CA LEU A 497 4.68 -26.33 4.45
C LEU A 497 4.55 -25.57 5.78
N LEU A 498 5.46 -24.65 6.07
CA LEU A 498 5.35 -23.75 7.23
C LEU A 498 4.09 -22.86 7.15
N LEU A 499 3.75 -22.35 5.96
CA LEU A 499 2.53 -21.57 5.77
C LEU A 499 1.28 -22.45 5.98
N LEU A 500 1.24 -23.66 5.40
CA LEU A 500 0.14 -24.60 5.58
C LEU A 500 -0.04 -25.01 7.05
N PHE A 501 1.07 -25.20 7.76
CA PHE A 501 1.07 -25.43 9.19
C PHE A 501 0.51 -24.21 9.96
N GLY A 502 0.97 -23.01 9.61
CA GLY A 502 0.45 -21.76 10.18
C GLY A 502 -1.06 -21.59 9.97
N ILE A 503 -1.57 -21.98 8.80
CA ILE A 503 -3.01 -22.01 8.51
C ILE A 503 -3.72 -22.99 9.48
N GLY A 504 -3.15 -24.17 9.71
CA GLY A 504 -3.68 -25.14 10.68
C GLY A 504 -3.72 -24.61 12.11
N LEU A 505 -2.66 -23.94 12.57
CA LEU A 505 -2.66 -23.25 13.86
C LEU A 505 -3.74 -22.18 13.94
N ALA A 506 -3.93 -21.40 12.87
CA ALA A 506 -4.97 -20.37 12.84
C ALA A 506 -6.39 -20.96 12.83
N ILE A 507 -6.63 -22.08 12.15
CA ILE A 507 -7.91 -22.82 12.23
C ILE A 507 -8.16 -23.24 13.68
N PHE A 508 -7.14 -23.80 14.34
CA PHE A 508 -7.22 -24.19 15.74
C PHE A 508 -7.54 -22.99 16.64
N ASP A 509 -6.81 -21.87 16.51
CA ASP A 509 -7.00 -20.69 17.35
C ASP A 509 -8.40 -20.07 17.18
N GLN A 510 -8.89 -19.97 15.94
CA GLN A 510 -10.22 -19.46 15.65
C GLN A 510 -11.34 -20.37 16.17
N GLY A 511 -11.15 -21.69 16.10
CA GLY A 511 -12.09 -22.66 16.67
C GLY A 511 -12.06 -22.67 18.20
N ALA A 512 -10.86 -22.66 18.79
CA ALA A 512 -10.65 -22.65 20.23
C ALA A 512 -11.29 -21.44 20.90
N ALA A 513 -11.16 -20.25 20.29
CA ALA A 513 -11.78 -19.02 20.78
C ALA A 513 -13.32 -19.07 20.86
N ARG A 514 -13.96 -19.97 20.11
CA ARG A 514 -15.43 -20.16 20.09
C ARG A 514 -15.89 -21.36 20.94
N SER A 515 -14.96 -22.18 21.42
CA SER A 515 -15.25 -23.39 22.20
C SER A 515 -15.66 -23.03 23.62
N THR A 516 -16.85 -23.48 24.04
CA THR A 516 -17.37 -23.22 25.39
C THR A 516 -17.41 -24.46 26.28
N ASP A 517 -17.34 -25.65 25.69
CA ASP A 517 -17.40 -26.93 26.39
C ASP A 517 -16.33 -27.88 25.84
N ASN A 518 -15.43 -28.34 26.71
CA ASN A 518 -14.38 -29.29 26.36
C ASN A 518 -14.91 -30.70 26.02
N LYS A 519 -16.19 -30.99 26.25
CA LYS A 519 -16.85 -32.25 25.84
C LYS A 519 -17.61 -32.13 24.51
N SER A 520 -17.74 -30.93 23.96
CA SER A 520 -18.44 -30.71 22.69
C SER A 520 -17.77 -31.43 21.52
N THR A 521 -18.55 -31.75 20.49
CA THR A 521 -18.05 -32.33 19.23
C THR A 521 -16.98 -31.45 18.60
N GLU A 522 -17.16 -30.14 18.68
CA GLU A 522 -16.25 -29.13 18.17
C GLU A 522 -14.91 -29.17 18.93
N ALA A 523 -14.94 -29.19 20.27
CA ALA A 523 -13.73 -29.29 21.07
C ALA A 523 -12.97 -30.60 20.81
N ARG A 524 -13.68 -31.73 20.63
CA ARG A 524 -13.03 -33.01 20.29
C ARG A 524 -12.39 -32.98 18.91
N SER A 525 -13.04 -32.34 17.93
CA SER A 525 -12.48 -32.11 16.60
C SER A 525 -11.22 -31.24 16.66
N LEU A 526 -11.20 -30.21 17.50
CA LEU A 526 -10.03 -29.35 17.70
C LEU A 526 -8.88 -30.05 18.41
N VAL A 527 -9.17 -30.93 19.36
CA VAL A 527 -8.15 -31.80 19.97
C VAL A 527 -7.54 -32.71 18.91
N SER A 528 -8.34 -33.32 18.04
CA SER A 528 -7.84 -34.12 16.92
C SER A 528 -6.95 -33.28 15.99
N LEU A 529 -7.37 -32.05 15.65
CA LEU A 529 -6.54 -31.14 14.85
C LEU A 529 -5.20 -30.85 15.54
N PHE A 530 -5.21 -30.59 16.85
CA PHE A 530 -4.00 -30.34 17.62
C PHE A 530 -3.06 -31.56 17.63
N THR A 531 -3.60 -32.78 17.77
CA THR A 531 -2.82 -34.02 17.67
C THR A 531 -2.16 -34.14 16.30
N GLU A 532 -2.90 -33.89 15.22
CA GLU A 532 -2.36 -33.95 13.85
C GLU A 532 -1.32 -32.85 13.58
N LEU A 533 -1.52 -31.64 14.12
CA LEU A 533 -0.51 -30.57 14.08
C LEU A 533 0.76 -30.98 14.84
N ASN A 534 0.63 -31.64 15.99
CA ASN A 534 1.82 -32.13 16.70
C ASN A 534 2.55 -33.20 15.88
N SER A 535 1.82 -34.18 15.34
CA SER A 535 2.39 -35.22 14.47
C SER A 535 3.08 -34.64 13.24
N ALA A 536 2.46 -33.67 12.56
CA ALA A 536 3.05 -32.93 11.45
C ALA A 536 4.34 -32.20 11.85
N THR A 537 4.38 -31.62 13.04
CA THR A 537 5.59 -30.96 13.56
C THR A 537 6.71 -31.97 13.81
N CYS A 538 6.41 -33.11 14.42
CA CYS A 538 7.38 -34.17 14.65
C CYS A 538 7.96 -34.69 13.31
N GLU A 539 7.10 -34.96 12.32
CA GLU A 539 7.50 -35.34 10.95
C GLU A 539 8.44 -34.29 10.34
N MET A 540 8.02 -33.02 10.33
CA MET A 540 8.78 -31.95 9.69
C MET A 540 10.11 -31.65 10.37
N ARG A 541 10.24 -31.89 11.67
CA ARG A 541 11.52 -31.73 12.38
C ARG A 541 12.56 -32.77 11.98
N GLU A 542 12.12 -33.97 11.63
CA GLU A 542 13.00 -35.03 11.13
C GLU A 542 13.43 -34.75 9.69
N ILE A 543 12.50 -34.33 8.82
CA ILE A 543 12.79 -34.15 7.39
C ILE A 543 13.35 -32.77 7.00
N ASP A 544 12.94 -31.68 7.66
CA ASP A 544 13.46 -30.31 7.47
C ASP A 544 14.46 -29.93 8.58
N SER A 545 15.46 -30.80 8.77
CA SER A 545 16.48 -30.64 9.81
C SER A 545 17.56 -29.59 9.49
N THR A 546 17.41 -28.84 8.38
CA THR A 546 18.45 -27.91 7.91
C THR A 546 17.95 -26.49 7.62
N LEU A 547 17.04 -26.30 6.65
CA LEU A 547 16.73 -24.97 6.11
C LEU A 547 15.80 -24.18 7.01
N ASN A 548 14.77 -24.82 7.53
CA ASN A 548 13.79 -24.18 8.39
C ASN A 548 13.69 -24.81 9.78
N HIS A 549 14.72 -25.55 10.21
CA HIS A 549 14.76 -26.22 11.50
C HIS A 549 14.40 -25.29 12.67
N ASP A 550 14.99 -24.09 12.72
CA ASP A 550 14.71 -23.09 13.77
C ASP A 550 13.23 -22.66 13.80
N LYS A 551 12.56 -22.63 12.64
CA LYS A 551 11.12 -22.31 12.55
C LYS A 551 10.26 -23.46 13.08
N TRP A 552 10.62 -24.70 12.79
CA TRP A 552 9.95 -25.88 13.35
C TRP A 552 10.15 -25.99 14.87
N LEU A 553 11.32 -25.63 15.39
CA LEU A 553 11.55 -25.51 16.84
C LEU A 553 10.68 -24.43 17.48
N LEU A 554 10.50 -23.28 16.81
CA LEU A 554 9.60 -22.22 17.27
C LEU A 554 8.14 -22.68 17.27
N ILE A 555 7.73 -23.48 16.28
CA ILE A 555 6.39 -24.08 16.21
C ILE A 555 6.08 -24.97 17.44
N VAL A 556 7.04 -25.77 17.91
CA VAL A 556 6.86 -26.59 19.12
C VAL A 556 6.55 -25.72 20.34
N GLN A 557 7.21 -24.57 20.49
CA GLN A 557 6.91 -23.61 21.56
C GLN A 557 5.47 -23.10 21.46
N HIS A 558 5.02 -22.79 20.23
CA HIS A 558 3.66 -22.35 19.96
C HIS A 558 2.59 -23.41 20.25
N LEU A 559 2.87 -24.69 19.98
CA LEU A 559 1.99 -25.80 20.35
C LEU A 559 1.93 -25.97 21.88
N ALA A 560 3.08 -25.93 22.56
CA ALA A 560 3.14 -26.04 24.02
C ALA A 560 2.36 -24.90 24.71
N ILE A 561 2.55 -23.66 24.24
CA ILE A 561 1.81 -22.49 24.75
C ILE A 561 0.30 -22.68 24.57
N ARG A 562 -0.16 -23.06 23.37
CA ARG A 562 -1.59 -23.26 23.09
C ARG A 562 -2.18 -24.40 23.90
N ARG A 563 -1.47 -25.52 24.02
CA ARG A 563 -1.88 -26.65 24.87
C ARG A 563 -2.10 -26.20 26.31
N MET A 564 -1.24 -25.33 26.82
CA MET A 564 -1.33 -24.82 28.18
C MET A 564 -2.45 -23.78 28.37
N ILE A 565 -2.59 -22.82 27.44
CA ILE A 565 -3.60 -21.74 27.47
C ILE A 565 -5.02 -22.32 27.42
N TRP A 566 -5.27 -23.28 26.52
CA TRP A 566 -6.61 -23.82 26.25
C TRP A 566 -6.96 -25.06 27.08
N GLU A 567 -6.12 -25.42 28.05
CA GLU A 567 -6.34 -26.52 28.99
C GLU A 567 -6.82 -26.03 30.36
N TYR A 568 -7.78 -26.78 30.90
CA TYR A 568 -8.37 -26.53 32.20
C TYR A 568 -7.34 -26.55 33.34
N PRO A 569 -7.22 -25.48 34.16
CA PRO A 569 -6.49 -25.55 35.41
C PRO A 569 -7.29 -26.41 36.40
N SER A 570 -6.73 -27.55 36.80
CA SER A 570 -7.31 -28.43 37.81
C SER A 570 -7.53 -27.67 39.14
N GLY A 571 -8.79 -27.35 39.49
CA GLY A 571 -9.15 -26.92 40.86
C GLY A 571 -10.08 -25.70 41.03
N ASN A 572 -10.40 -24.93 39.98
CA ASN A 572 -11.33 -23.80 40.09
C ASN A 572 -12.64 -24.04 39.32
N GLU A 573 -13.60 -24.71 39.96
CA GLU A 573 -14.97 -24.90 39.43
C GLU A 573 -15.80 -23.60 39.41
N THR A 574 -15.28 -22.50 39.97
CA THR A 574 -16.01 -21.23 40.01
C THR A 574 -15.55 -20.28 38.90
N THR A 575 -16.36 -20.23 37.85
CA THR A 575 -16.62 -19.05 37.00
C THR A 575 -15.39 -18.38 36.36
N SER A 576 -14.73 -19.07 35.44
CA SER A 576 -13.92 -18.40 34.42
C SER A 576 -14.57 -18.61 33.06
N MET A 577 -15.03 -17.53 32.42
CA MET A 577 -15.58 -17.49 31.06
C MET A 577 -14.52 -17.77 29.97
N ASN A 578 -13.37 -18.37 30.31
CA ASN A 578 -12.32 -18.63 29.34
C ASN A 578 -12.69 -19.84 28.48
N PRO A 579 -12.50 -19.78 27.14
CA PRO A 579 -12.74 -20.91 26.26
C PRO A 579 -11.87 -22.10 26.65
N GLN A 580 -12.44 -23.30 26.60
CA GLN A 580 -11.77 -24.54 27.02
C GLN A 580 -11.88 -25.57 25.91
N VAL A 581 -10.74 -26.13 25.52
CA VAL A 581 -10.67 -27.14 24.45
C VAL A 581 -10.20 -28.48 25.03
N PHE A 582 -9.07 -28.46 25.76
CA PHE A 582 -8.42 -29.67 26.23
C PHE A 582 -8.94 -30.14 27.59
N LYS A 583 -9.01 -31.47 27.73
CA LYS A 583 -9.04 -32.19 29.00
C LYS A 583 -7.61 -32.52 29.43
N VAL A 584 -7.46 -32.87 30.70
CA VAL A 584 -6.16 -33.18 31.30
C VAL A 584 -5.51 -34.41 30.65
N ASP A 585 -6.32 -35.36 30.19
CA ASP A 585 -5.90 -36.62 29.57
C ASP A 585 -5.78 -36.56 28.03
N ASP A 586 -6.10 -35.42 27.41
CA ASP A 586 -5.96 -35.26 25.96
C ASP A 586 -4.47 -35.18 25.56
N THR A 587 -4.08 -35.98 24.57
CA THR A 587 -2.69 -36.05 24.10
C THR A 587 -2.47 -35.28 22.79
N PRO A 588 -1.30 -34.65 22.60
CA PRO A 588 -0.19 -34.59 23.55
C PRO A 588 -0.45 -33.58 24.68
N THR A 589 0.00 -33.92 25.88
CA THR A 589 0.03 -33.01 27.04
C THR A 589 1.26 -32.10 26.97
N VAL A 590 1.30 -31.04 27.80
CA VAL A 590 2.52 -30.23 27.95
C VAL A 590 3.70 -31.08 28.42
N SER A 591 3.45 -32.07 29.28
CA SER A 591 4.49 -33.01 29.73
C SER A 591 5.05 -33.86 28.58
N ASP A 592 4.20 -34.31 27.65
CA ASP A 592 4.65 -35.10 26.49
C ASP A 592 5.58 -34.25 25.61
N ILE A 593 5.18 -33.01 25.30
CA ILE A 593 5.99 -32.08 24.50
C ILE A 593 7.34 -31.79 25.18
N LEU A 594 7.34 -31.56 26.51
CA LEU A 594 8.58 -31.35 27.27
C LEU A 594 9.48 -32.61 27.27
N SER A 595 8.88 -33.79 27.38
CA SER A 595 9.59 -35.06 27.36
C SER A 595 10.27 -35.30 26.01
N GLU A 596 9.63 -34.94 24.90
CA GLU A 596 10.24 -34.98 23.56
C GLU A 596 11.43 -34.02 23.44
N ALA A 597 11.33 -32.82 24.00
CA ALA A 597 12.41 -31.82 23.99
C ALA A 597 13.55 -32.12 24.98
N LYS A 598 13.41 -33.11 25.89
CA LYS A 598 14.37 -33.41 26.96
C LYS A 598 15.79 -33.68 26.45
N GLY A 599 15.94 -34.23 25.25
CA GLY A 599 17.23 -34.50 24.63
C GLY A 599 18.00 -33.26 24.16
N ASN A 600 17.32 -32.12 24.02
CA ASN A 600 17.89 -30.86 23.54
C ASN A 600 17.67 -29.74 24.57
N VAL A 601 18.69 -29.50 25.39
CA VAL A 601 18.62 -28.55 26.51
C VAL A 601 18.27 -27.12 26.06
N ILE A 602 18.71 -26.70 24.85
CA ILE A 602 18.43 -25.35 24.32
C ILE A 602 16.96 -25.21 23.94
N GLU A 603 16.42 -26.19 23.24
CA GLU A 603 15.01 -26.25 22.86
C GLU A 603 14.11 -26.32 24.09
N LEU A 604 14.45 -27.20 25.04
CA LEU A 604 13.73 -27.33 26.30
C LEU A 604 13.66 -25.99 27.05
N VAL A 605 14.77 -25.28 27.15
CA VAL A 605 14.82 -23.95 27.81
C VAL A 605 13.98 -22.93 27.07
N ALA A 606 14.01 -22.92 25.72
CA ALA A 606 13.18 -22.03 24.93
C ALA A 606 11.68 -22.30 25.15
N ILE A 607 11.26 -23.56 25.18
CA ILE A 607 9.87 -23.94 25.51
C ILE A 607 9.50 -23.47 26.92
N LEU A 608 10.35 -23.73 27.92
CA LEU A 608 10.07 -23.34 29.31
C LEU A 608 9.97 -21.82 29.49
N GLN A 609 10.84 -21.05 28.84
CA GLN A 609 10.77 -19.58 28.85
C GLN A 609 9.48 -19.08 28.21
N SER A 610 9.12 -19.64 27.04
CA SER A 610 7.88 -19.34 26.34
C SER A 610 6.64 -19.67 27.18
N LEU A 611 6.63 -20.80 27.89
CA LEU A 611 5.57 -21.17 28.83
C LEU A 611 5.51 -20.23 30.04
N LEU A 612 6.66 -19.85 30.62
CA LEU A 612 6.70 -18.90 31.75
C LEU A 612 6.16 -17.52 31.39
N LEU A 613 6.44 -17.03 30.18
CA LEU A 613 5.94 -15.73 29.71
C LEU A 613 4.41 -15.73 29.50
N ASN A 614 3.83 -16.90 29.23
CA ASN A 614 2.41 -17.05 28.89
C ASN A 614 1.58 -17.77 29.96
N SER A 615 2.19 -18.22 31.06
CA SER A 615 1.50 -18.88 32.18
C SER A 615 1.56 -18.05 33.45
N PRO A 616 0.43 -17.69 34.06
CA PRO A 616 0.41 -17.10 35.39
C PRO A 616 0.65 -18.13 36.52
N ASP A 617 0.56 -19.44 36.24
CA ASP A 617 0.67 -20.51 37.25
C ASP A 617 1.96 -21.32 37.10
N ALA A 618 2.98 -20.91 37.86
CA ALA A 618 4.25 -21.61 37.97
C ALA A 618 4.12 -23.03 38.55
N SER A 619 3.11 -23.30 39.40
CA SER A 619 2.94 -24.60 40.06
C SER A 619 2.55 -25.69 39.07
N ARG A 620 1.71 -25.35 38.09
CA ARG A 620 1.34 -26.24 36.98
C ARG A 620 2.53 -26.61 36.11
N LEU A 621 3.41 -25.64 35.82
CA LEU A 621 4.63 -25.92 35.05
C LEU A 621 5.58 -26.85 35.81
N LYS A 622 5.73 -26.69 37.13
CA LYS A 622 6.49 -27.62 37.98
C LYS A 622 5.91 -29.04 37.94
N ALA A 623 4.58 -29.18 37.99
CA ALA A 623 3.92 -30.48 37.88
C ALA A 623 4.20 -31.17 36.53
N ASN A 624 4.17 -30.40 35.44
CA ASN A 624 4.52 -30.91 34.10
C ASN A 624 5.99 -31.33 34.01
N LEU A 625 6.92 -30.56 34.58
CA LEU A 625 8.35 -30.92 34.64
C LEU A 625 8.59 -32.23 35.40
N ASN A 626 7.92 -32.40 36.54
CA ASN A 626 8.01 -33.62 37.34
C ASN A 626 7.44 -34.83 36.58
N THR A 627 6.31 -34.64 35.88
CA THR A 627 5.68 -35.70 35.06
C THR A 627 6.58 -36.09 33.89
N ALA A 628 7.23 -35.11 33.25
CA ALA A 628 8.20 -35.33 32.17
C ALA A 628 9.55 -35.86 32.67
N THR A 629 9.75 -36.03 33.98
CA THR A 629 11.00 -36.48 34.62
C THR A 629 12.21 -35.58 34.29
N ILE A 630 12.00 -34.26 34.26
CA ILE A 630 13.03 -33.27 33.92
C ILE A 630 13.60 -32.66 35.20
N ASP A 631 14.90 -32.84 35.44
CA ASP A 631 15.62 -32.13 36.49
C ASP A 631 16.05 -30.75 35.98
N LEU A 632 15.32 -29.72 36.41
CA LEU A 632 15.58 -28.35 36.00
C LEU A 632 16.93 -27.82 36.50
N PHE A 633 17.44 -28.32 37.63
CA PHE A 633 18.76 -27.92 38.12
C PHE A 633 19.86 -28.38 37.16
N ASP A 634 19.81 -29.65 36.74
CA ASP A 634 20.76 -30.22 35.77
C ASP A 634 20.69 -29.52 34.41
N VAL A 635 19.48 -29.15 33.97
CA VAL A 635 19.26 -28.37 32.74
C VAL A 635 19.97 -27.01 32.83
N ILE A 636 19.77 -26.26 33.92
CA ILE A 636 20.39 -24.94 34.11
C ILE A 636 21.91 -25.05 34.18
N GLN A 637 22.46 -26.04 34.89
CA GLN A 637 23.91 -26.28 34.95
C GLN A 637 24.49 -26.64 33.58
N SER A 638 23.77 -27.46 32.80
CA SER A 638 24.16 -27.82 31.44
C SER A 638 24.24 -26.59 30.53
N ILE A 639 23.26 -25.68 30.60
CA ILE A 639 23.29 -24.42 29.85
C ILE A 639 24.48 -23.55 30.26
N ARG A 640 24.73 -23.39 31.56
CA ARG A 640 25.89 -22.62 32.06
C ARG A 640 27.20 -23.17 31.51
N SER A 641 27.36 -24.49 31.51
CA SER A 641 28.55 -25.16 30.96
C SER A 641 28.68 -24.94 29.44
N LEU A 642 27.57 -25.06 28.70
CA LEU A 642 27.52 -24.82 27.26
C LEU A 642 27.85 -23.36 26.91
N ASN A 643 27.27 -22.40 27.64
CA ASN A 643 27.52 -20.97 27.47
C ASN A 643 28.99 -20.61 27.78
N GLN A 644 29.57 -21.16 28.85
CA GLN A 644 30.99 -20.98 29.17
C GLN A 644 31.91 -21.53 28.07
N SER A 645 31.53 -22.64 27.46
CA SER A 645 32.33 -23.31 26.42
C SER A 645 32.23 -22.61 25.07
N HIS A 646 31.01 -22.23 24.65
CA HIS A 646 30.73 -21.61 23.35
C HIS A 646 29.64 -20.53 23.46
N PRO A 647 29.97 -19.34 24.00
CA PRO A 647 28.98 -18.29 24.29
C PRO A 647 28.28 -17.75 23.04
N ARG A 648 28.93 -17.83 21.87
CA ARG A 648 28.32 -17.44 20.59
C ARG A 648 27.32 -18.47 20.04
N LYS A 649 27.53 -19.76 20.33
CA LYS A 649 26.66 -20.84 19.87
C LYS A 649 25.47 -21.04 20.81
N TYR A 650 25.67 -20.77 22.10
CA TYR A 650 24.65 -20.90 23.14
C TYR A 650 24.50 -19.58 23.90
N PRO A 651 23.92 -18.54 23.29
CA PRO A 651 23.88 -17.18 23.83
C PRO A 651 22.78 -16.99 24.88
N ILE A 652 22.65 -17.93 25.83
CA ILE A 652 21.70 -17.83 26.94
C ILE A 652 22.41 -17.24 28.15
N ASP A 653 21.95 -16.09 28.63
CA ASP A 653 22.56 -15.38 29.75
C ASP A 653 21.88 -15.66 31.11
N GLU A 654 22.50 -15.20 32.20
CA GLU A 654 21.94 -15.37 33.54
C GLU A 654 20.61 -14.65 33.76
N ALA A 655 20.31 -13.57 33.02
CA ALA A 655 19.02 -12.90 33.13
C ALA A 655 17.89 -13.77 32.57
N GLN A 656 18.16 -14.52 31.50
CA GLN A 656 17.27 -15.50 30.90
C GLN A 656 17.09 -16.78 31.73
N LEU A 657 18.06 -17.15 32.56
CA LEU A 657 17.99 -18.32 33.45
C LEU A 657 17.28 -18.06 34.77
N ARG A 658 17.34 -16.83 35.31
CA ARG A 658 16.70 -16.47 36.59
C ARG A 658 15.22 -16.86 36.72
N PRO A 659 14.35 -16.65 35.71
CA PRO A 659 12.95 -17.07 35.80
C PRO A 659 12.79 -18.58 35.99
N LEU A 660 13.68 -19.38 35.40
CA LEU A 660 13.69 -20.84 35.54
C LEU A 660 14.20 -21.25 36.93
N GLU A 661 15.20 -20.56 37.48
CA GLU A 661 15.64 -20.80 38.87
C GLU A 661 14.51 -20.55 39.88
N GLY A 662 13.63 -19.58 39.60
CA GLY A 662 12.44 -19.33 40.40
C GLY A 662 11.45 -20.50 40.44
N LEU A 663 11.54 -21.46 39.50
CA LEU A 663 10.75 -22.69 39.55
C LEU A 663 11.34 -23.74 40.51
N LEU A 664 12.60 -23.61 40.93
CA LEU A 664 13.23 -24.52 41.88
C LEU A 664 12.83 -24.20 43.34
N SER A 665 12.51 -22.94 43.64
CA SER A 665 11.96 -22.46 44.91
C SER A 665 10.45 -22.62 44.95
#